data_AF-M5TKM7-F1
#
_entry.id   AF-M5TKM7-F1
#
_cell.length_a   1.000
_cell.length_b   1.000
_cell.length_c   1.000
_cell.angle_alpha   90.00
_cell.angle_beta   90.00
_cell.angle_gamma   90.00
#
_symmetry.space_group_name_H-M   'P 1'
#
loop_
_entity.id
_entity.type
_entity.pdbx_description
1 polymer ?
#
loop_
_entity_poly.entity_id
_entity_poly.type
_entity_poly.pdbx_seq_one_letter_code
_entity_poly.pdbx_strand_id
1 'polypeptide(L)'
;MPPSKPNEPDSGSSTDVNLSMALTSLLTPDVRIDDEALFARDFDGHLVRVEKVTAAELDQTVTLTIDGLSVTVPVAVPKRDSQGKVLRDNSGAPIPRPTTIYDATSEAFVKRPGQTHPIPTLCHKEHLPPVGVCRVCMVEVTEMTRRGSRSKLVPSCVQRVTDGMIVNTVSSRDDTDAAERVRCAASTVVELLLSDHAPDTNATSPILNSNNELTTVAERLGISHSRFESSKTSRGKDTSSQMIAVNHDECIMCGRCSRGCSGIKLNHVIGRSGKGYETKIAFDLDDPMGLSTCVSCGECAVSCPTGALQFQPGFINTQIKRVKDEMLEDGTEGEIVTADDLVKYPLFRGIPYKFLQFNGAAVIRRTFVPGQTLCTEGEYGSTAFVILRGEFEVFLSTARGAVRNRRADGIWGWLGGLKTVIEAVGGRAHLSDLSGVAIDEDQRILVDAEDVILGEMTCLNRYPRSATVVATKPAEVLEIKRNVLYMLQRNEVSREILDHVYRKRSLQNQLKSLPILESLDQEDRDRVAEALRDRVDLISVDPGQVIFRQGDPADNYYVTRLGFVKITQEFKGDERVLNYLAPGNAFGEIGLLGDLGQMFAEELGHDIQPGTRTATCTALDHVELIRIRGKHFRELVRRFPSIRASMIKTVGDLLKRDVQSRRQLQEVQAEDFLEQGLYLAQSLLVLDLERCTRCDECTKACADTHDGVTRLVRDGLRFDKFLVASSCRSCMDPYCLVGCPVDAIHRNGDSLEIAIEDYCIGCGLCADNCPYGNINMHGFPKQEVDEKGRLRTVYQTRRDGSKKAVVQQRATTCDLCRSIDGTPSCVYACPHDAAFRMTGPELYEITSSQTRTK
;
A
#
# COMPACT_ATOMS: atom_id res chain seq x y z
N MET A 1 -34.38 23.74 -68.61
CA MET A 1 -33.48 24.47 -69.54
C MET A 1 -33.24 25.85 -68.95
N PRO A 2 -32.01 26.36 -68.85
CA PRO A 2 -30.72 25.79 -69.22
C PRO A 2 -29.80 25.46 -68.00
N PRO A 3 -28.73 24.67 -68.23
CA PRO A 3 -27.65 24.35 -67.30
C PRO A 3 -26.36 25.14 -67.61
N SER A 4 -25.44 25.27 -66.64
CA SER A 4 -23.97 25.40 -66.87
C SER A 4 -23.26 25.53 -65.51
N LYS A 5 -22.62 24.49 -64.98
CA LYS A 5 -21.23 24.01 -65.23
C LYS A 5 -20.14 24.81 -64.48
N PRO A 6 -18.99 24.15 -64.17
CA PRO A 6 -18.41 24.10 -62.83
C PRO A 6 -17.13 24.93 -62.71
N ASN A 7 -16.66 25.18 -61.48
CA ASN A 7 -15.28 25.62 -61.22
C ASN A 7 -14.64 24.75 -60.14
N GLU A 8 -13.41 24.35 -60.45
CA GLU A 8 -12.44 23.60 -59.64
C GLU A 8 -12.16 24.27 -58.29
N PRO A 9 -11.80 23.51 -57.24
CA PRO A 9 -11.15 24.06 -56.07
C PRO A 9 -9.63 23.99 -56.23
N ASP A 10 -9.03 25.17 -56.12
CA ASP A 10 -7.60 25.41 -56.07
C ASP A 10 -6.97 24.85 -54.77
N SER A 11 -5.73 24.42 -54.92
CA SER A 11 -4.85 23.84 -53.91
C SER A 11 -4.55 24.75 -52.72
N GLY A 12 -4.47 24.20 -51.50
CA GLY A 12 -3.93 24.93 -50.35
C GLY A 12 -3.89 24.16 -49.02
N SER A 13 -2.69 23.66 -48.70
CA SER A 13 -2.17 23.24 -47.39
C SER A 13 -2.80 22.04 -46.65
N SER A 14 -2.05 20.94 -46.72
CA SER A 14 -2.05 19.79 -45.80
C SER A 14 -1.77 20.21 -44.36
N THR A 15 -2.72 19.94 -43.46
CA THR A 15 -2.42 19.69 -42.04
C THR A 15 -2.60 18.20 -41.80
N ASP A 16 -1.49 17.47 -41.79
CA ASP A 16 -1.41 16.11 -41.26
C ASP A 16 -1.81 16.14 -39.78
N VAL A 17 -3.07 15.76 -39.50
CA VAL A 17 -3.52 15.50 -38.14
C VAL A 17 -2.93 14.16 -37.73
N ASN A 18 -1.88 14.23 -36.92
CA ASN A 18 -1.13 13.10 -36.38
C ASN A 18 -2.05 12.25 -35.49
N LEU A 19 -2.70 11.25 -36.08
CA LEU A 19 -3.72 10.38 -35.45
C LEU A 19 -3.17 9.55 -34.27
N SER A 20 -1.85 9.48 -34.08
CA SER A 20 -1.23 8.70 -33.01
C SER A 20 -1.36 9.35 -31.63
N MET A 21 -1.40 10.68 -31.52
CA MET A 21 -1.54 11.36 -30.22
C MET A 21 -2.97 11.29 -29.65
N ALA A 22 -3.98 11.14 -30.52
CA ALA A 22 -5.38 11.06 -30.08
C ALA A 22 -5.75 9.69 -29.48
N LEU A 23 -5.07 8.61 -29.90
CA LEU A 23 -5.33 7.25 -29.43
C LEU A 23 -4.66 6.95 -28.10
N THR A 24 -3.49 7.53 -27.81
CA THR A 24 -2.79 7.34 -26.52
C THR A 24 -3.53 8.01 -25.34
N SER A 25 -4.34 9.04 -25.62
CA SER A 25 -5.18 9.73 -24.62
C SER A 25 -6.39 8.92 -24.15
N LEU A 26 -6.75 7.82 -24.83
CA LEU A 26 -7.94 7.02 -24.52
C LEU A 26 -7.67 5.81 -23.62
N LEU A 27 -6.38 5.50 -23.34
CA LEU A 27 -5.98 4.26 -22.65
C LEU A 27 -5.38 4.47 -21.25
N THR A 28 -5.32 5.70 -20.73
CA THR A 28 -4.95 5.95 -19.33
C THR A 28 -6.20 6.07 -18.46
N PRO A 29 -6.35 5.26 -17.39
CA PRO A 29 -7.47 5.33 -16.45
C PRO A 29 -7.34 6.49 -15.45
N ASP A 30 -6.52 7.51 -15.75
CA ASP A 30 -6.46 8.74 -14.96
C ASP A 30 -7.74 9.54 -15.21
N VAL A 31 -8.68 9.29 -14.32
CA VAL A 31 -10.02 9.86 -14.25
C VAL A 31 -9.97 11.38 -14.49
N ARG A 32 -10.80 11.81 -15.45
CA ARG A 32 -11.11 13.20 -15.86
C ARG A 32 -11.73 14.09 -14.76
N ILE A 33 -11.26 14.02 -13.51
CA ILE A 33 -11.73 14.90 -12.42
C ILE A 33 -11.08 16.29 -12.50
N ASP A 34 -9.88 16.41 -13.10
CA ASP A 34 -9.09 17.66 -13.04
C ASP A 34 -9.53 18.74 -14.05
N ASP A 35 -10.28 18.41 -15.10
CA ASP A 35 -10.60 19.37 -16.17
C ASP A 35 -11.84 20.23 -15.89
N GLU A 36 -12.78 19.78 -15.04
CA GLU A 36 -13.95 20.60 -14.64
C GLU A 36 -13.60 21.70 -13.61
N ALA A 37 -12.44 21.63 -12.97
CA ALA A 37 -11.97 22.59 -11.97
C ALA A 37 -11.18 23.79 -12.55
N LEU A 38 -11.08 23.89 -13.88
CA LEU A 38 -10.23 24.87 -14.55
C LEU A 38 -10.74 26.31 -14.50
N PHE A 39 -11.92 26.58 -13.92
CA PHE A 39 -12.53 27.92 -13.89
C PHE A 39 -12.85 28.36 -12.46
N ALA A 40 -12.25 29.47 -12.03
CA ALA A 40 -12.57 30.16 -10.78
C ALA A 40 -13.16 31.55 -11.07
N ARG A 41 -13.77 32.20 -10.07
CA ARG A 41 -14.11 33.63 -10.17
C ARG A 41 -13.05 34.46 -9.48
N ASP A 42 -12.53 35.49 -10.18
CA ASP A 42 -11.64 36.48 -9.57
C ASP A 42 -12.40 37.41 -8.60
N PHE A 43 -11.70 38.40 -8.05
CA PHE A 43 -12.30 39.37 -7.12
C PHE A 43 -13.35 40.29 -7.74
N ASP A 44 -13.38 40.43 -9.07
CA ASP A 44 -14.41 41.19 -9.79
C ASP A 44 -15.53 40.27 -10.32
N GLY A 45 -15.48 38.97 -10.00
CA GLY A 45 -16.47 37.97 -10.40
C GLY A 45 -16.27 37.41 -11.80
N HIS A 46 -15.17 37.75 -12.49
CA HIS A 46 -14.85 37.23 -13.81
C HIS A 46 -14.40 35.78 -13.73
N LEU A 47 -14.81 34.98 -14.70
CA LEU A 47 -14.37 33.60 -14.84
C LEU A 47 -12.90 33.60 -15.32
N VAL A 48 -11.98 33.14 -14.48
CA VAL A 48 -10.55 33.05 -14.78
C VAL A 48 -10.16 31.59 -14.87
N ARG A 49 -9.40 31.25 -15.92
CA ARG A 49 -8.81 29.93 -16.06
C ARG A 49 -7.67 29.80 -15.06
N VAL A 50 -7.77 28.83 -14.17
CA VAL A 50 -6.74 28.60 -13.16
C VAL A 50 -5.64 27.72 -13.77
N GLU A 51 -4.43 28.23 -13.86
CA GLU A 51 -3.29 27.46 -14.38
C GLU A 51 -2.96 26.28 -13.45
N LYS A 52 -2.53 25.16 -14.07
CA LYS A 52 -2.04 24.00 -13.32
C LYS A 52 -0.67 24.36 -12.74
N VAL A 53 -0.47 23.97 -11.49
CA VAL A 53 0.78 24.19 -10.78
C VAL A 53 1.89 23.35 -11.43
N THR A 54 3.08 23.91 -11.51
CA THR A 54 4.25 23.31 -12.15
C THR A 54 5.23 22.78 -11.11
N ALA A 55 6.12 21.86 -11.50
CA ALA A 55 7.13 21.32 -10.59
C ALA A 55 8.11 22.41 -10.09
N ALA A 56 8.30 23.50 -10.85
CA ALA A 56 9.14 24.63 -10.45
C ALA A 56 8.57 25.43 -9.27
N GLU A 57 7.26 25.35 -9.01
CA GLU A 57 6.61 26.03 -7.90
C GLU A 57 6.72 25.27 -6.57
N LEU A 58 7.28 24.04 -6.58
CA LEU A 58 7.57 23.29 -5.35
C LEU A 58 8.65 23.95 -4.48
N ASP A 59 9.57 24.68 -5.12
CA ASP A 59 10.68 25.38 -4.44
C ASP A 59 10.36 26.86 -4.18
N GLN A 60 9.20 27.35 -4.62
CA GLN A 60 8.77 28.74 -4.42
C GLN A 60 7.98 28.86 -3.13
N THR A 61 8.15 29.97 -2.42
CA THR A 61 7.41 30.28 -1.19
C THR A 61 6.66 31.59 -1.31
N VAL A 62 5.57 31.69 -0.55
CA VAL A 62 4.78 32.92 -0.40
C VAL A 62 4.59 33.22 1.08
N THR A 63 4.46 34.50 1.40
CA THR A 63 4.22 34.95 2.77
C THR A 63 2.83 35.55 2.88
N LEU A 64 2.06 35.08 3.84
CA LEU A 64 0.70 35.53 4.13
C LEU A 64 0.52 35.76 5.63
N THR A 65 -0.49 36.55 5.99
CA THR A 65 -0.86 36.79 7.40
C THR A 65 -2.12 36.00 7.73
N ILE A 66 -2.07 35.14 8.74
CA ILE A 66 -3.21 34.34 9.20
C ILE A 66 -3.47 34.66 10.67
N ASP A 67 -4.64 35.20 10.98
CA ASP A 67 -5.03 35.63 12.34
C ASP A 67 -3.96 36.52 13.02
N GLY A 68 -3.35 37.42 12.25
CA GLY A 68 -2.27 38.33 12.68
C GLY A 68 -0.86 37.72 12.68
N LEU A 69 -0.71 36.40 12.46
CA LEU A 69 0.59 35.74 12.38
C LEU A 69 1.12 35.73 10.95
N SER A 70 2.36 36.18 10.75
CA SER A 70 3.06 36.03 9.46
C SER A 70 3.53 34.59 9.26
N VAL A 71 3.10 33.96 8.16
CA VAL A 71 3.39 32.56 7.83
C VAL A 71 3.98 32.50 6.43
N THR A 72 5.10 31.79 6.28
CA THR A 72 5.73 31.54 4.97
C THR A 72 5.57 30.06 4.64
N VAL A 73 4.92 29.77 3.51
CA VAL A 73 4.60 28.41 3.06
C VAL A 73 5.01 28.22 1.60
N PRO A 74 5.27 26.98 1.15
CA PRO A 74 5.51 26.74 -0.27
C PRO A 74 4.25 27.02 -1.10
N VAL A 75 4.42 27.52 -2.33
CA VAL A 75 3.31 27.75 -3.29
C VAL A 75 2.63 26.43 -3.67
N ALA A 76 3.44 25.38 -3.79
CA ALA A 76 3.01 24.05 -4.15
C ALA A 76 3.57 23.01 -3.18
N VAL A 77 2.81 21.96 -2.93
CA VAL A 77 3.27 20.78 -2.22
C VAL A 77 3.13 19.54 -3.09
N PRO A 78 3.95 18.49 -2.88
CA PRO A 78 3.77 17.23 -3.58
C PRO A 78 2.37 16.64 -3.30
N LYS A 79 1.67 16.23 -4.36
CA LYS A 79 0.44 15.45 -4.27
C LYS A 79 0.78 14.13 -3.61
N ARG A 80 -0.05 13.74 -2.64
CA ARG A 80 0.11 12.49 -1.90
C ARG A 80 -1.10 11.60 -2.12
N ASP A 81 -0.90 10.29 -2.06
CA ASP A 81 -1.98 9.31 -2.05
C ASP A 81 -2.65 9.25 -0.67
N SER A 82 -3.59 8.31 -0.52
CA SER A 82 -4.32 8.13 0.73
C SER A 82 -3.47 7.69 1.92
N GLN A 83 -2.25 7.20 1.69
CA GLN A 83 -1.28 6.76 2.70
C GLN A 83 -0.20 7.83 2.97
N GLY A 84 -0.24 8.96 2.26
CA GLY A 84 0.76 10.01 2.37
C GLY A 84 2.00 9.78 1.49
N LYS A 85 2.03 8.73 0.64
CA LYS A 85 3.11 8.50 -0.33
C LYS A 85 3.02 9.59 -1.39
N VAL A 86 4.17 10.17 -1.73
CA VAL A 86 4.25 11.19 -2.78
C VAL A 86 3.96 10.53 -4.12
N LEU A 87 2.92 11.00 -4.81
CA LEU A 87 2.60 10.59 -6.17
C LEU A 87 3.62 11.19 -7.13
N ARG A 88 4.12 10.34 -8.03
CA ARG A 88 5.12 10.69 -9.02
C ARG A 88 4.57 10.42 -10.41
N ASP A 89 4.97 11.25 -11.36
CA ASP A 89 4.64 11.05 -12.77
C ASP A 89 5.52 9.96 -13.41
N ASN A 90 5.33 9.71 -14.70
CA ASN A 90 6.09 8.69 -15.45
C ASN A 90 7.60 8.94 -15.53
N SER A 91 8.05 10.17 -15.24
CA SER A 91 9.47 10.53 -15.15
C SER A 91 10.03 10.32 -13.74
N GLY A 92 9.18 9.97 -12.77
CA GLY A 92 9.54 9.86 -11.36
C GLY A 92 9.55 11.20 -10.62
N ALA A 93 9.17 12.31 -11.26
CA ALA A 93 9.09 13.61 -10.61
C ALA A 93 7.81 13.72 -9.74
N PRO A 94 7.86 14.41 -8.58
CA PRO A 94 6.67 14.61 -7.76
C PRO A 94 5.59 15.39 -8.51
N ILE A 95 4.34 14.92 -8.48
CA ILE A 95 3.21 15.64 -9.06
C ILE A 95 2.84 16.80 -8.12
N PRO A 96 2.91 18.07 -8.54
CA PRO A 96 2.61 19.20 -7.66
C PRO A 96 1.09 19.40 -7.49
N ARG A 97 0.68 19.86 -6.30
CA ARG A 97 -0.65 20.43 -6.05
C ARG A 97 -0.50 21.81 -5.41
N PRO A 98 -1.44 22.75 -5.63
CA PRO A 98 -1.38 24.04 -4.96
C PRO A 98 -1.51 23.88 -3.44
N THR A 99 -0.80 24.73 -2.71
CA THR A 99 -1.02 24.95 -1.28
C THR A 99 -2.29 25.77 -1.07
N THR A 100 -3.17 25.29 -0.20
CA THR A 100 -4.44 25.95 0.11
C THR A 100 -4.34 26.74 1.41
N ILE A 101 -5.27 27.66 1.65
CA ILE A 101 -5.35 28.38 2.93
C ILE A 101 -5.49 27.41 4.10
N TYR A 102 -6.22 26.30 3.91
CA TYR A 102 -6.33 25.26 4.94
C TYR A 102 -4.98 24.61 5.25
N ASP A 103 -4.17 24.30 4.24
CA ASP A 103 -2.82 23.76 4.43
C ASP A 103 -1.93 24.75 5.21
N ALA A 104 -1.92 26.03 4.79
CA ALA A 104 -1.12 27.06 5.44
C ALA A 104 -1.55 27.34 6.90
N THR A 105 -2.86 27.29 7.17
CA THR A 105 -3.38 27.44 8.54
C THR A 105 -3.00 26.22 9.41
N SER A 106 -2.99 25.02 8.81
CA SER A 106 -2.55 23.81 9.49
C SER A 106 -1.08 23.93 9.88
N GLU A 107 -0.21 24.35 8.95
CA GLU A 107 1.20 24.58 9.22
C GLU A 107 1.43 25.64 10.31
N ALA A 108 0.62 26.70 10.34
CA ALA A 108 0.76 27.79 11.29
C ALA A 108 0.30 27.40 12.71
N PHE A 109 -0.84 26.74 12.86
CA PHE A 109 -1.53 26.59 14.14
C PHE A 109 -1.60 25.17 14.67
N VAL A 110 -1.44 24.15 13.83
CA VAL A 110 -1.45 22.74 14.23
C VAL A 110 -0.01 22.27 14.36
N LYS A 111 0.60 22.54 15.52
CA LYS A 111 2.00 22.16 15.81
C LYS A 111 2.12 20.81 16.48
N ARG A 112 1.02 20.30 17.04
CA ARG A 112 0.96 18.99 17.68
C ARG A 112 -0.23 18.20 17.17
N PRO A 113 -0.05 16.89 16.95
CA PRO A 113 -1.12 15.92 16.83
C PRO A 113 -2.33 16.14 17.75
N GLY A 114 -3.52 16.21 17.17
CA GLY A 114 -4.79 16.34 17.90
C GLY A 114 -5.12 17.77 18.37
N GLN A 115 -4.28 18.76 18.06
CA GLN A 115 -4.63 20.17 18.28
C GLN A 115 -5.77 20.59 17.35
N THR A 116 -6.76 21.29 17.90
CA THR A 116 -7.93 21.74 17.13
C THR A 116 -7.52 22.75 16.07
N HIS A 117 -7.76 22.42 14.79
CA HIS A 117 -7.51 23.33 13.66
C HIS A 117 -8.44 24.56 13.73
N PRO A 118 -7.95 25.80 13.58
CA PRO A 118 -8.77 27.03 13.68
C PRO A 118 -9.97 27.07 12.72
N ILE A 119 -9.81 26.54 11.51
CA ILE A 119 -10.88 26.48 10.52
C ILE A 119 -11.66 25.15 10.64
N PRO A 120 -12.98 25.16 10.86
CA PRO A 120 -13.79 23.94 10.88
C PRO A 120 -13.97 23.35 9.47
N THR A 121 -14.08 22.02 9.35
CA THR A 121 -14.29 21.34 8.07
C THR A 121 -15.26 20.16 8.21
N LEU A 122 -15.99 19.84 7.14
CA LEU A 122 -16.86 18.63 7.08
C LEU A 122 -16.73 17.81 5.80
N CYS A 123 -16.43 18.40 4.64
CA CYS A 123 -16.21 17.62 3.41
C CYS A 123 -14.72 17.38 3.14
N HIS A 124 -13.84 18.18 3.72
CA HIS A 124 -12.39 18.09 3.53
C HIS A 124 -11.76 17.11 4.53
N LYS A 125 -10.75 16.37 4.07
CA LYS A 125 -9.80 15.56 4.85
C LYS A 125 -8.48 15.64 4.08
N GLU A 126 -7.35 15.58 4.78
CA GLU A 126 -6.01 15.73 4.20
C GLU A 126 -5.73 14.74 3.05
N HIS A 127 -6.09 13.47 3.25
CA HIS A 127 -5.87 12.38 2.28
C HIS A 127 -6.94 12.31 1.17
N LEU A 128 -7.85 13.28 1.07
CA LEU A 128 -8.87 13.36 0.03
C LEU A 128 -8.69 14.62 -0.81
N PRO A 129 -8.86 14.55 -2.16
CA PRO A 129 -8.86 15.73 -3.00
C PRO A 129 -9.87 16.78 -2.49
N PRO A 130 -9.46 18.04 -2.33
CA PRO A 130 -10.34 19.09 -1.82
C PRO A 130 -11.38 19.48 -2.87
N VAL A 131 -12.64 19.64 -2.44
CA VAL A 131 -13.77 19.99 -3.33
C VAL A 131 -14.58 21.19 -2.83
N GLY A 132 -14.42 21.58 -1.56
CA GLY A 132 -15.10 22.74 -0.98
C GLY A 132 -16.63 22.70 -0.96
N VAL A 133 -17.27 21.55 -1.17
CA VAL A 133 -18.73 21.46 -1.38
C VAL A 133 -19.57 21.86 -0.16
N CYS A 134 -19.12 21.55 1.05
CA CYS A 134 -19.90 21.83 2.27
C CYS A 134 -19.82 23.28 2.73
N ARG A 135 -18.86 24.08 2.23
CA ARG A 135 -18.63 25.49 2.61
C ARG A 135 -18.53 25.76 4.12
N VAL A 136 -18.25 24.78 4.96
CA VAL A 136 -18.02 24.99 6.42
C VAL A 136 -16.70 25.70 6.68
N CYS A 137 -15.70 25.47 5.81
CA CYS A 137 -14.35 25.99 5.94
C CYS A 137 -14.19 27.44 5.46
N MET A 138 -15.21 28.27 5.68
CA MET A 138 -15.13 29.68 5.25
C MET A 138 -14.08 30.41 6.07
N VAL A 139 -13.38 31.30 5.39
CA VAL A 139 -12.47 32.30 5.96
C VAL A 139 -12.70 33.61 5.24
N GLU A 140 -12.34 34.70 5.89
CA GLU A 140 -12.29 36.00 5.22
C GLU A 140 -10.88 36.21 4.70
N VAL A 141 -10.79 36.54 3.41
CA VAL A 141 -9.54 36.87 2.74
C VAL A 141 -9.58 38.32 2.34
N THR A 142 -8.54 39.06 2.73
CA THR A 142 -8.31 40.44 2.35
C THR A 142 -7.05 40.52 1.50
N GLU A 143 -7.17 41.07 0.30
CA GLU A 143 -6.06 41.30 -0.63
C GLU A 143 -5.93 42.79 -0.98
N MET A 144 -4.69 43.24 -1.16
CA MET A 144 -4.40 44.60 -1.61
C MET A 144 -4.46 44.66 -3.13
N THR A 145 -5.49 45.31 -3.67
CA THR A 145 -5.63 45.50 -5.12
C THR A 145 -5.22 46.92 -5.52
N ARG A 146 -5.06 47.18 -6.83
CA ARG A 146 -4.86 48.54 -7.36
C ARG A 146 -5.98 49.53 -6.99
N ARG A 147 -7.14 49.05 -6.56
CA ARG A 147 -8.32 49.84 -6.16
C ARG A 147 -8.51 49.93 -4.63
N GLY A 148 -7.54 49.44 -3.85
CA GLY A 148 -7.60 49.39 -2.39
C GLY A 148 -7.77 47.97 -1.85
N SER A 149 -7.90 47.89 -0.52
CA SER A 149 -8.14 46.64 0.20
C SER A 149 -9.54 46.10 -0.08
N ARG A 150 -9.64 44.82 -0.45
CA ARG A 150 -10.91 44.13 -0.70
C ARG A 150 -10.96 42.82 0.07
N SER A 151 -12.03 42.66 0.83
CA SER A 151 -12.30 41.45 1.63
C SER A 151 -13.41 40.62 1.00
N LYS A 152 -13.26 39.29 1.02
CA LYS A 152 -14.29 38.35 0.59
C LYS A 152 -14.26 37.07 1.41
N LEU A 153 -15.41 36.44 1.54
CA LEU A 153 -15.53 35.12 2.16
C LEU A 153 -15.24 34.02 1.13
N VAL A 154 -14.30 33.13 1.45
CA VAL A 154 -13.89 32.03 0.56
C VAL A 154 -13.73 30.70 1.30
N PRO A 155 -13.90 29.57 0.61
CA PRO A 155 -13.63 28.24 1.15
C PRO A 155 -12.11 27.96 1.25
N SER A 156 -11.57 27.87 2.47
CA SER A 156 -10.13 27.70 2.69
C SER A 156 -9.52 26.43 2.10
N CYS A 157 -10.28 25.32 2.01
CA CYS A 157 -9.75 24.03 1.55
C CYS A 157 -9.48 23.95 0.05
N VAL A 158 -9.98 24.89 -0.76
CA VAL A 158 -9.73 24.94 -2.22
C VAL A 158 -9.09 26.26 -2.66
N GLN A 159 -9.18 27.30 -1.82
CA GLN A 159 -8.57 28.59 -2.11
C GLN A 159 -7.04 28.48 -2.01
N ARG A 160 -6.36 28.80 -3.11
CA ARG A 160 -4.89 28.85 -3.18
C ARG A 160 -4.37 30.05 -2.37
N VAL A 161 -3.21 29.88 -1.75
CA VAL A 161 -2.49 30.98 -1.11
C VAL A 161 -1.85 31.90 -2.15
N THR A 162 -1.78 33.20 -1.84
CA THR A 162 -1.11 34.23 -2.64
C THR A 162 -0.24 35.08 -1.73
N ASP A 163 0.81 35.68 -2.29
CA ASP A 163 1.71 36.54 -1.52
C ASP A 163 0.99 37.80 -1.01
N GLY A 164 1.24 38.17 0.24
CA GLY A 164 0.60 39.32 0.90
C GLY A 164 -0.88 39.12 1.26
N MET A 165 -1.42 37.91 1.10
CA MET A 165 -2.79 37.59 1.50
C MET A 165 -2.97 37.74 3.02
N ILE A 166 -4.09 38.36 3.46
CA ILE A 166 -4.47 38.41 4.87
C ILE A 166 -5.71 37.52 5.06
N VAL A 167 -5.63 36.56 5.97
CA VAL A 167 -6.66 35.56 6.25
C VAL A 167 -7.13 35.69 7.69
N ASN A 168 -8.43 35.85 7.89
CA ASN A 168 -9.08 35.81 9.19
C ASN A 168 -9.95 34.55 9.30
N THR A 169 -9.74 33.77 10.36
CA THR A 169 -10.52 32.58 10.69
C THR A 169 -11.59 32.89 11.74
N VAL A 170 -12.41 31.89 12.07
CA VAL A 170 -13.34 31.97 13.20
C VAL A 170 -12.63 32.15 14.56
N SER A 171 -11.31 32.05 14.63
CA SER A 171 -10.53 32.21 15.86
C SER A 171 -9.65 33.45 15.86
N SER A 172 -9.74 34.31 14.83
CA SER A 172 -8.94 35.55 14.76
C SER A 172 -9.18 36.43 15.98
N ARG A 173 -8.09 36.88 16.59
CA ARG A 173 -8.08 37.87 17.68
C ARG A 173 -7.60 39.24 17.21
N ASP A 174 -6.95 39.28 16.05
CA ASP A 174 -6.41 40.49 15.44
C ASP A 174 -7.52 41.34 14.82
N ASP A 175 -8.48 40.70 14.16
CA ASP A 175 -9.67 41.33 13.59
C ASP A 175 -10.94 40.60 14.07
N THR A 176 -11.54 41.10 15.15
CA THR A 176 -12.74 40.52 15.74
C THR A 176 -13.98 40.68 14.87
N ASP A 177 -14.04 41.75 14.06
CA ASP A 177 -15.17 41.99 13.17
C ASP A 177 -15.15 40.99 12.00
N ALA A 178 -13.96 40.71 11.44
CA ALA A 178 -13.76 39.65 10.47
C ALA A 178 -14.09 38.28 11.06
N ALA A 179 -13.60 37.97 12.27
CA ALA A 179 -13.90 36.71 12.94
C ALA A 179 -15.41 36.48 13.11
N GLU A 180 -16.16 37.53 13.46
CA GLU A 180 -17.61 37.46 13.62
C GLU A 180 -18.33 37.28 12.27
N ARG A 181 -17.90 37.95 11.20
CA ARG A 181 -18.42 37.71 9.84
C ARG A 181 -18.19 36.27 9.39
N VAL A 182 -16.99 35.74 9.62
CA VAL A 182 -16.65 34.34 9.29
C VAL A 182 -17.48 33.37 10.12
N ARG A 183 -17.64 33.64 11.43
CA ARG A 183 -18.50 32.84 12.32
C ARG A 183 -19.94 32.83 11.85
N CYS A 184 -20.52 34.00 11.56
CA CYS A 184 -21.88 34.14 11.09
C CYS A 184 -22.11 33.32 9.80
N ALA A 185 -21.18 33.42 8.84
CA ALA A 185 -21.23 32.66 7.60
C ALA A 185 -21.13 31.15 7.82
N ALA A 186 -20.14 30.70 8.60
CA ALA A 186 -19.96 29.29 8.92
C ALA A 186 -21.15 28.71 9.69
N SER A 187 -21.68 29.44 10.68
CA SER A 187 -22.85 29.03 11.45
C SER A 187 -24.09 28.92 10.58
N THR A 188 -24.34 29.88 9.70
CA THR A 188 -25.47 29.83 8.76
C THR A 188 -25.40 28.61 7.84
N VAL A 189 -24.21 28.28 7.32
CA VAL A 189 -24.00 27.08 6.52
C VAL A 189 -24.26 25.81 7.34
N VAL A 190 -23.74 25.73 8.56
CA VAL A 190 -23.95 24.56 9.44
C VAL A 190 -25.42 24.39 9.80
N GLU A 191 -26.15 25.46 10.09
CA GLU A 191 -27.58 25.43 10.34
C GLU A 191 -28.39 24.92 9.13
N LEU A 192 -28.02 25.32 7.90
CA LEU A 192 -28.64 24.79 6.69
C LEU A 192 -28.34 23.30 6.50
N LEU A 193 -27.10 22.87 6.77
CA LEU A 193 -26.74 21.45 6.73
C LEU A 193 -27.50 20.63 7.79
N LEU A 194 -27.71 21.19 8.99
CA LEU A 194 -28.52 20.59 10.05
C LEU A 194 -30.00 20.52 9.67
N SER A 195 -30.52 21.49 8.91
CA SER A 195 -31.89 21.46 8.39
C SER A 195 -32.07 20.37 7.31
N ASP A 196 -31.07 20.15 6.45
CA ASP A 196 -31.09 19.05 5.46
C ASP A 196 -30.78 17.68 6.07
N HIS A 197 -30.04 17.64 7.19
CA HIS A 197 -29.73 16.42 7.94
C HIS A 197 -30.89 16.08 8.89
N ALA A 198 -31.73 15.11 8.51
CA ALA A 198 -32.90 14.70 9.28
C ALA A 198 -32.67 13.31 9.94
N PRO A 199 -31.99 13.23 11.10
CA PRO A 199 -31.79 11.98 11.81
C PRO A 199 -33.10 11.48 12.44
N ASP A 200 -33.21 10.18 12.64
CA ASP A 200 -34.41 9.54 13.19
C ASP A 200 -34.54 9.86 14.70
N THR A 201 -35.54 10.68 15.07
CA THR A 201 -35.72 11.16 16.46
C THR A 201 -36.07 10.05 17.46
N ASN A 202 -36.42 8.85 16.97
CA ASN A 202 -36.79 7.69 17.78
C ASN A 202 -35.64 6.68 17.99
N ALA A 203 -34.44 6.94 17.48
CA ALA A 203 -33.29 6.05 17.66
C ALA A 203 -32.68 6.19 19.08
N THR A 204 -33.19 5.40 20.03
CA THR A 204 -32.81 5.37 21.46
C THR A 204 -31.45 4.72 21.75
N SER A 205 -30.44 4.88 20.88
CA SER A 205 -29.10 4.36 21.16
C SER A 205 -28.07 5.50 21.24
N PRO A 206 -27.57 5.82 22.45
CA PRO A 206 -26.50 6.79 22.65
C PRO A 206 -25.22 6.47 21.84
N ILE A 207 -25.02 5.20 21.47
CA ILE A 207 -23.83 4.70 20.75
C ILE A 207 -23.90 5.02 19.24
N LEU A 208 -25.09 5.26 18.68
CA LEU A 208 -25.30 5.58 17.26
C LEU A 208 -25.21 7.09 16.97
N ASN A 209 -25.43 7.94 17.97
CA ASN A 209 -25.42 9.41 17.84
C ASN A 209 -24.12 10.09 18.31
N SER A 210 -23.19 9.38 18.94
CA SER A 210 -21.99 9.98 19.58
C SER A 210 -20.84 10.37 18.64
N ASN A 211 -20.92 10.06 17.33
CA ASN A 211 -19.81 10.25 16.39
C ASN A 211 -20.21 10.95 15.07
N ASN A 212 -21.08 11.95 15.17
CA ASN A 212 -21.46 12.80 14.06
C ASN A 212 -20.58 14.06 14.01
N GLU A 213 -19.67 14.16 13.04
CA GLU A 213 -18.78 15.32 12.86
C GLU A 213 -19.58 16.62 12.66
N LEU A 214 -20.77 16.57 12.05
CA LEU A 214 -21.64 17.75 11.88
C LEU A 214 -22.09 18.30 13.23
N THR A 215 -22.48 17.43 14.17
CA THR A 215 -22.87 17.83 15.52
C THR A 215 -21.69 18.42 16.28
N THR A 216 -20.50 17.81 16.20
CA THR A 216 -19.28 18.35 16.82
C THR A 216 -18.92 19.75 16.29
N VAL A 217 -19.09 19.98 14.97
CA VAL A 217 -18.87 21.31 14.37
C VAL A 217 -19.94 22.31 14.83
N ALA A 218 -21.20 21.88 14.95
CA ALA A 218 -22.29 22.72 15.45
C ALA A 218 -22.04 23.17 16.90
N GLU A 219 -21.67 22.24 17.78
CA GLU A 219 -21.29 22.52 19.17
C GLU A 219 -20.11 23.50 19.25
N ARG A 220 -19.09 23.28 18.41
CA ARG A 220 -17.92 24.18 18.31
C ARG A 220 -18.30 25.61 17.94
N LEU A 221 -19.37 25.79 17.16
CA LEU A 221 -19.88 27.11 16.75
C LEU A 221 -20.98 27.65 17.68
N GLY A 222 -21.32 26.94 18.76
CA GLY A 222 -22.36 27.34 19.71
C GLY A 222 -23.79 27.14 19.20
N ILE A 223 -24.01 26.24 18.25
CA ILE A 223 -25.31 25.98 17.64
C ILE A 223 -25.97 24.77 18.33
N SER A 224 -27.03 25.01 19.08
CA SER A 224 -27.82 23.93 19.71
C SER A 224 -28.98 23.45 18.83
N HIS A 225 -29.55 24.33 18.00
CA HIS A 225 -30.62 24.03 17.05
C HIS A 225 -30.50 24.93 15.82
N SER A 226 -30.97 24.43 14.66
CA SER A 226 -31.05 25.24 13.44
C SER A 226 -32.24 26.20 13.51
N ARG A 227 -32.08 27.43 13.02
CA ARG A 227 -33.18 28.38 12.81
C ARG A 227 -34.05 28.04 11.60
N PHE A 228 -33.60 27.11 10.74
CA PHE A 228 -34.33 26.67 9.55
C PHE A 228 -35.14 25.41 9.86
N GLU A 229 -36.34 25.29 9.28
CA GLU A 229 -37.14 24.06 9.39
C GLU A 229 -36.40 22.87 8.77
N SER A 230 -36.45 21.71 9.42
CA SER A 230 -35.90 20.47 8.85
C SER A 230 -36.63 20.06 7.57
N SER A 231 -35.90 19.45 6.64
CA SER A 231 -36.49 18.86 5.44
C SER A 231 -37.57 17.84 5.81
N LYS A 232 -38.76 17.97 5.21
CA LYS A 232 -39.89 17.03 5.36
C LYS A 232 -39.88 15.94 4.30
N THR A 233 -38.94 16.01 3.35
CA THR A 233 -38.86 15.09 2.21
C THR A 233 -37.86 13.99 2.54
N SER A 234 -38.32 12.75 2.66
CA SER A 234 -37.43 11.60 2.81
C SER A 234 -36.81 11.22 1.46
N ARG A 235 -35.49 11.03 1.47
CA ARG A 235 -34.66 10.51 0.37
C ARG A 235 -34.51 8.99 0.42
N GLY A 236 -35.10 8.34 1.42
CA GLY A 236 -35.16 6.89 1.56
C GLY A 236 -34.01 6.28 2.36
N LYS A 237 -34.16 4.98 2.66
CA LYS A 237 -33.20 4.17 3.42
C LYS A 237 -32.94 2.87 2.66
N ASP A 238 -31.73 2.35 2.79
CA ASP A 238 -31.32 1.09 2.18
C ASP A 238 -30.54 0.23 3.19
N THR A 239 -31.09 -0.94 3.50
CA THR A 239 -30.53 -1.94 4.42
C THR A 239 -30.21 -3.26 3.70
N SER A 240 -30.15 -3.24 2.37
CA SER A 240 -29.92 -4.44 1.55
C SER A 240 -28.53 -5.05 1.73
N SER A 241 -27.51 -4.26 2.08
CA SER A 241 -26.18 -4.75 2.42
C SER A 241 -26.15 -5.28 3.85
N GLN A 242 -25.58 -6.48 4.04
CA GLN A 242 -25.40 -7.08 5.37
C GLN A 242 -24.41 -6.30 6.25
N MET A 243 -23.54 -5.50 5.64
CA MET A 243 -22.43 -4.83 6.32
C MET A 243 -22.71 -3.34 6.55
N ILE A 244 -23.37 -2.66 5.60
CA ILE A 244 -23.57 -1.21 5.64
C ILE A 244 -25.05 -0.89 5.50
N ALA A 245 -25.58 -0.09 6.42
CA ALA A 245 -26.89 0.53 6.31
C ALA A 245 -26.72 1.97 5.78
N VAL A 246 -27.62 2.37 4.88
CA VAL A 246 -27.65 3.70 4.26
C VAL A 246 -28.93 4.41 4.68
N ASN A 247 -28.79 5.58 5.28
CA ASN A 247 -29.88 6.50 5.54
C ASN A 247 -29.65 7.79 4.74
N HIS A 248 -30.36 7.95 3.62
CA HIS A 248 -30.18 9.14 2.78
C HIS A 248 -30.72 10.41 3.46
N ASP A 249 -31.62 10.30 4.43
CA ASP A 249 -32.17 11.45 5.18
C ASP A 249 -31.09 12.15 6.02
N GLU A 250 -30.07 11.40 6.42
CA GLU A 250 -28.92 11.92 7.18
C GLU A 250 -27.77 12.42 6.28
N CYS A 251 -27.90 12.32 4.96
CA CYS A 251 -26.82 12.65 4.02
C CYS A 251 -26.75 14.14 3.70
N ILE A 252 -25.66 14.81 4.07
CA ILE A 252 -25.42 16.22 3.69
C ILE A 252 -24.77 16.39 2.31
N MET A 253 -24.81 15.36 1.46
CA MET A 253 -24.25 15.35 0.10
C MET A 253 -22.76 15.80 0.00
N CYS A 254 -21.97 15.60 1.06
CA CYS A 254 -20.57 16.04 1.12
C CYS A 254 -19.61 15.33 0.14
N GLY A 255 -20.05 14.24 -0.49
CA GLY A 255 -19.26 13.49 -1.48
C GLY A 255 -18.01 12.81 -0.93
N ARG A 256 -17.84 12.68 0.39
CA ARG A 256 -16.72 11.92 0.99
C ARG A 256 -16.83 10.42 0.66
N CYS A 257 -18.03 9.85 0.71
CA CYS A 257 -18.26 8.43 0.37
C CYS A 257 -17.87 8.11 -1.08
N SER A 258 -18.26 8.97 -2.03
CA SER A 258 -17.91 8.81 -3.45
C SER A 258 -16.40 8.94 -3.65
N ARG A 259 -15.74 9.96 -3.10
CA ARG A 259 -14.28 10.12 -3.19
C ARG A 259 -13.50 9.01 -2.47
N GLY A 260 -14.01 8.46 -1.37
CA GLY A 260 -13.42 7.30 -0.73
C GLY A 260 -13.55 6.03 -1.59
N CYS A 261 -14.72 5.84 -2.19
CA CYS A 261 -14.99 4.72 -3.09
C CYS A 261 -14.11 4.75 -4.35
N SER A 262 -13.98 5.91 -4.99
CA SER A 262 -13.22 6.08 -6.24
C SER A 262 -11.75 6.40 -6.02
N GLY A 263 -11.40 7.34 -5.14
CA GLY A 263 -10.03 7.84 -5.01
C GLY A 263 -9.16 7.06 -4.02
N ILE A 264 -9.75 6.29 -3.10
CA ILE A 264 -9.00 5.49 -2.10
C ILE A 264 -9.05 4.01 -2.44
N LYS A 265 -10.26 3.49 -2.71
CA LYS A 265 -10.47 2.06 -2.96
C LYS A 265 -10.60 1.71 -4.44
N LEU A 266 -10.62 2.68 -5.34
CA LEU A 266 -10.70 2.49 -6.79
C LEU A 266 -11.88 1.59 -7.25
N ASN A 267 -12.98 1.58 -6.50
CA ASN A 267 -14.16 0.74 -6.80
C ASN A 267 -15.17 1.44 -7.72
N HIS A 268 -15.23 2.77 -7.72
CA HIS A 268 -16.09 3.58 -8.60
C HIS A 268 -17.62 3.31 -8.55
N VAL A 269 -18.14 2.71 -7.46
CA VAL A 269 -19.56 2.32 -7.34
C VAL A 269 -20.50 3.47 -6.98
N ILE A 270 -20.01 4.46 -6.22
CA ILE A 270 -20.88 5.50 -5.61
C ILE A 270 -20.92 6.77 -6.47
N GLY A 271 -22.11 7.10 -6.97
CA GLY A 271 -22.43 8.33 -7.70
C GLY A 271 -23.48 9.21 -7.00
N ARG A 272 -24.09 10.11 -7.77
CA ARG A 272 -25.25 10.93 -7.37
C ARG A 272 -26.39 10.70 -8.35
N SER A 273 -27.61 10.63 -7.83
CA SER A 273 -28.84 10.53 -8.63
C SER A 273 -29.90 11.49 -8.08
N GLY A 274 -30.94 11.76 -8.87
CA GLY A 274 -32.02 12.68 -8.53
C GLY A 274 -31.75 14.15 -8.85
N LYS A 275 -32.74 15.01 -8.54
CA LYS A 275 -32.68 16.47 -8.74
C LYS A 275 -33.31 17.18 -7.54
N GLY A 276 -32.82 18.38 -7.21
CA GLY A 276 -33.36 19.18 -6.11
C GLY A 276 -33.31 18.43 -4.77
N TYR A 277 -34.41 18.41 -4.03
CA TYR A 277 -34.52 17.71 -2.74
C TYR A 277 -34.53 16.17 -2.85
N GLU A 278 -34.74 15.61 -4.05
CA GLU A 278 -34.63 14.17 -4.29
C GLU A 278 -33.17 13.72 -4.54
N THR A 279 -32.22 14.66 -4.54
CA THR A 279 -30.81 14.32 -4.78
C THR A 279 -30.28 13.45 -3.66
N LYS A 280 -29.79 12.26 -4.02
CA LYS A 280 -29.19 11.28 -3.10
C LYS A 280 -27.91 10.70 -3.70
N ILE A 281 -27.14 10.02 -2.86
CA ILE A 281 -26.08 9.13 -3.35
C ILE A 281 -26.72 7.88 -3.96
N ALA A 282 -26.11 7.36 -5.01
CA ALA A 282 -26.59 6.19 -5.74
C ALA A 282 -25.46 5.17 -5.90
N PHE A 283 -25.80 3.88 -6.00
CA PHE A 283 -24.87 2.78 -6.27
C PHE A 283 -25.11 2.28 -7.69
N ASP A 284 -24.06 2.19 -8.50
CA ASP A 284 -24.14 1.88 -9.94
C ASP A 284 -25.24 2.69 -10.65
N LEU A 285 -26.34 2.04 -11.06
CA LEU A 285 -27.49 2.64 -11.73
C LEU A 285 -28.66 2.91 -10.75
N ASP A 286 -28.33 3.39 -9.54
CA ASP A 286 -29.26 3.59 -8.41
C ASP A 286 -29.86 2.27 -7.86
N ASP A 287 -29.10 1.18 -7.97
CA ASP A 287 -29.42 -0.11 -7.36
C ASP A 287 -29.30 -0.02 -5.83
N PRO A 288 -30.04 -0.85 -5.05
CA PRO A 288 -29.74 -1.07 -3.64
C PRO A 288 -28.30 -1.53 -3.46
N MET A 289 -27.60 -1.04 -2.43
CA MET A 289 -26.18 -1.30 -2.20
C MET A 289 -25.84 -2.80 -2.23
N GLY A 290 -26.66 -3.64 -1.58
CA GLY A 290 -26.45 -5.08 -1.53
C GLY A 290 -26.65 -5.82 -2.87
N LEU A 291 -27.21 -5.13 -3.87
CA LEU A 291 -27.41 -5.64 -5.24
C LEU A 291 -26.47 -4.99 -6.26
N SER A 292 -25.79 -3.91 -5.88
CA SER A 292 -24.76 -3.24 -6.70
C SER A 292 -23.44 -4.03 -6.75
N THR A 293 -22.49 -3.54 -7.53
CA THR A 293 -21.08 -3.99 -7.60
C THR A 293 -20.28 -3.66 -6.33
N CYS A 294 -20.91 -3.10 -5.29
CA CYS A 294 -20.27 -2.79 -4.02
C CYS A 294 -19.65 -4.01 -3.36
N VAL A 295 -18.31 -4.00 -3.25
CA VAL A 295 -17.53 -5.04 -2.54
C VAL A 295 -17.55 -4.89 -1.02
N SER A 296 -18.40 -4.02 -0.45
CA SER A 296 -18.54 -3.84 0.99
C SER A 296 -17.21 -3.63 1.73
N CYS A 297 -16.35 -2.74 1.20
CA CYS A 297 -15.04 -2.44 1.81
C CYS A 297 -15.10 -1.47 3.02
N GLY A 298 -16.26 -0.87 3.29
CA GLY A 298 -16.48 0.00 4.45
C GLY A 298 -15.92 1.42 4.38
N GLU A 299 -15.06 1.76 3.40
CA GLU A 299 -14.44 3.11 3.31
C GLU A 299 -15.47 4.25 3.26
N CYS A 300 -16.61 4.03 2.59
CA CYS A 300 -17.68 5.01 2.51
C CYS A 300 -18.36 5.30 3.86
N ALA A 301 -18.49 4.29 4.72
CA ALA A 301 -19.05 4.41 6.06
C ALA A 301 -18.04 5.07 7.04
N VAL A 302 -16.75 4.70 6.93
CA VAL A 302 -15.65 5.33 7.68
C VAL A 302 -15.53 6.82 7.36
N SER A 303 -15.62 7.17 6.07
CA SER A 303 -15.48 8.54 5.60
C SER A 303 -16.72 9.41 5.81
N CYS A 304 -17.88 8.82 6.15
CA CYS A 304 -19.14 9.54 6.30
C CYS A 304 -19.11 10.44 7.55
N PRO A 305 -19.21 11.78 7.40
CA PRO A 305 -19.15 12.71 8.53
C PRO A 305 -20.41 12.71 9.39
N THR A 306 -21.54 12.26 8.83
CA THR A 306 -22.82 12.13 9.54
C THR A 306 -23.12 10.66 9.83
N GLY A 307 -24.36 10.28 10.14
CA GLY A 307 -24.79 8.89 10.22
C GLY A 307 -25.38 8.32 8.91
N ALA A 308 -25.19 8.96 7.76
CA ALA A 308 -25.82 8.50 6.51
C ALA A 308 -25.34 7.12 6.00
N LEU A 309 -24.10 6.74 6.28
CA LEU A 309 -23.59 5.39 6.05
C LEU A 309 -23.00 4.86 7.36
N GLN A 310 -23.50 3.72 7.80
CA GLN A 310 -23.13 3.10 9.08
C GLN A 310 -22.95 1.60 8.93
N PHE A 311 -22.08 1.04 9.76
CA PHE A 311 -21.91 -0.41 9.84
C PHE A 311 -23.07 -1.05 10.59
N GLN A 312 -23.56 -2.18 10.09
CA GLN A 312 -24.63 -2.90 10.76
C GLN A 312 -24.11 -3.58 12.03
N PRO A 313 -24.78 -3.38 13.20
CA PRO A 313 -24.36 -4.02 14.45
C PRO A 313 -24.33 -5.55 14.39
N GLY A 314 -25.25 -6.16 13.64
CA GLY A 314 -25.31 -7.61 13.45
C GLY A 314 -24.00 -8.17 12.90
N PHE A 315 -23.45 -7.54 11.86
CA PHE A 315 -22.18 -7.95 11.25
C PHE A 315 -21.01 -7.84 12.23
N ILE A 316 -20.89 -6.71 12.94
CA ILE A 316 -19.81 -6.48 13.91
C ILE A 316 -19.84 -7.55 15.01
N ASN A 317 -21.02 -7.84 15.56
CA ASN A 317 -21.19 -8.85 16.60
C ASN A 317 -20.80 -10.25 16.11
N THR A 318 -21.13 -10.60 14.87
CA THR A 318 -20.72 -11.88 14.27
C THR A 318 -19.20 -11.97 14.14
N GLN A 319 -18.51 -10.91 13.73
CA GLN A 319 -17.05 -10.91 13.63
C GLN A 319 -16.37 -11.06 15.01
N ILE A 320 -16.86 -10.32 16.02
CA ILE A 320 -16.33 -10.43 17.39
C ILE A 320 -16.52 -11.85 17.92
N LYS A 321 -17.69 -12.45 17.69
CA LYS A 321 -17.95 -13.83 18.11
C LYS A 321 -16.98 -14.79 17.44
N ARG A 322 -16.77 -14.67 16.12
CA ARG A 322 -15.88 -15.55 15.35
C ARG A 322 -14.45 -15.51 15.89
N VAL A 323 -13.88 -14.34 16.12
CA VAL A 323 -12.51 -14.20 16.66
C VAL A 323 -12.40 -14.78 18.07
N LYS A 324 -13.44 -14.64 18.90
CA LYS A 324 -13.47 -15.30 20.21
C LYS A 324 -13.47 -16.82 20.10
N ASP A 325 -14.26 -17.36 19.17
CA ASP A 325 -14.33 -18.80 18.92
C ASP A 325 -12.98 -19.33 18.38
N GLU A 326 -12.35 -18.62 17.42
CA GLU A 326 -11.00 -18.92 16.90
C GLU A 326 -9.93 -18.94 18.02
N MET A 327 -9.91 -17.92 18.89
CA MET A 327 -8.96 -17.86 20.02
C MET A 327 -9.13 -19.03 21.01
N LEU A 328 -10.37 -19.48 21.22
CA LEU A 328 -10.68 -20.63 22.08
C LEU A 328 -10.22 -21.94 21.44
N GLU A 329 -10.36 -22.09 20.12
CA GLU A 329 -9.91 -23.26 19.36
C GLU A 329 -8.37 -23.36 19.34
N ASP A 330 -7.68 -22.24 19.11
CA ASP A 330 -6.22 -22.17 19.07
C ASP A 330 -5.57 -22.21 20.47
N GLY A 331 -6.37 -22.15 21.54
CA GLY A 331 -5.87 -22.10 22.91
C GLY A 331 -5.09 -20.83 23.25
N THR A 332 -5.31 -19.75 22.50
CA THR A 332 -4.54 -18.50 22.66
C THR A 332 -5.25 -17.53 23.61
N GLU A 333 -4.55 -17.09 24.66
CA GLU A 333 -5.08 -16.10 25.61
C GLU A 333 -5.00 -14.67 25.04
N GLY A 334 -6.08 -13.89 25.22
CA GLY A 334 -6.12 -12.48 24.87
C GLY A 334 -7.48 -11.83 25.09
N GLU A 335 -7.51 -10.50 25.12
CA GLU A 335 -8.70 -9.67 25.30
C GLU A 335 -8.93 -8.82 24.04
N ILE A 336 -10.10 -8.94 23.40
CA ILE A 336 -10.47 -8.05 22.29
C ILE A 336 -10.66 -6.63 22.83
N VAL A 337 -9.92 -5.67 22.28
CA VAL A 337 -9.95 -4.28 22.76
C VAL A 337 -11.05 -3.50 22.05
N THR A 338 -11.95 -2.90 22.82
CA THR A 338 -13.09 -2.16 22.25
C THR A 338 -12.66 -0.83 21.61
N ALA A 339 -13.48 -0.29 20.71
CA ALA A 339 -13.24 1.03 20.13
C ALA A 339 -13.13 2.14 21.19
N ASP A 340 -13.94 2.07 22.26
CA ASP A 340 -13.93 3.01 23.38
C ASP A 340 -12.62 2.96 24.18
N ASP A 341 -11.97 1.80 24.23
CA ASP A 341 -10.66 1.65 24.85
C ASP A 341 -9.53 2.04 23.91
N LEU A 342 -9.62 1.69 22.62
CA LEU A 342 -8.63 2.03 21.61
C LEU A 342 -8.41 3.54 21.51
N VAL A 343 -9.48 4.36 21.51
CA VAL A 343 -9.35 5.83 21.42
C VAL A 343 -8.60 6.47 22.61
N LYS A 344 -8.46 5.77 23.73
CA LYS A 344 -7.70 6.26 24.89
C LYS A 344 -6.19 6.20 24.66
N TYR A 345 -5.73 5.31 23.78
CA TYR A 345 -4.32 5.18 23.46
C TYR A 345 -3.87 6.30 22.51
N PRO A 346 -2.71 6.96 22.78
CA PRO A 346 -2.20 8.04 21.93
C PRO A 346 -2.04 7.64 20.46
N LEU A 347 -1.64 6.39 20.20
CA LEU A 347 -1.43 5.86 18.85
C LEU A 347 -2.71 5.86 18.00
N PHE A 348 -3.89 5.69 18.61
CA PHE A 348 -5.17 5.63 17.90
C PHE A 348 -5.93 6.97 17.92
N ARG A 349 -5.33 8.02 18.49
CA ARG A 349 -5.96 9.33 18.56
C ARG A 349 -6.13 9.91 17.16
N GLY A 350 -7.36 10.23 16.79
CA GLY A 350 -7.70 10.77 15.47
C GLY A 350 -8.02 9.70 14.41
N ILE A 351 -7.96 8.42 14.76
CA ILE A 351 -8.53 7.36 13.93
C ILE A 351 -10.06 7.44 14.00
N PRO A 352 -10.80 7.37 12.88
CA PRO A 352 -12.26 7.45 12.91
C PRO A 352 -12.85 6.37 13.81
N TYR A 353 -13.71 6.76 14.76
CA TYR A 353 -14.33 5.81 15.69
C TYR A 353 -15.06 4.68 14.96
N LYS A 354 -15.80 5.01 13.89
CA LYS A 354 -16.50 4.02 13.05
C LYS A 354 -15.56 2.97 12.47
N PHE A 355 -14.32 3.34 12.14
CA PHE A 355 -13.32 2.38 11.70
C PHE A 355 -12.91 1.46 12.84
N LEU A 356 -12.64 1.98 14.03
CA LEU A 356 -12.29 1.15 15.20
C LEU A 356 -13.44 0.22 15.60
N GLN A 357 -14.68 0.71 15.55
CA GLN A 357 -15.88 -0.06 15.82
C GLN A 357 -16.04 -1.21 14.80
N PHE A 358 -15.87 -0.91 13.52
CA PHE A 358 -15.95 -1.90 12.46
C PHE A 358 -14.86 -2.96 12.58
N ASN A 359 -13.66 -2.56 12.99
CA ASN A 359 -12.52 -3.44 13.16
C ASN A 359 -12.31 -3.83 14.63
N GLY A 360 -13.39 -3.90 15.42
CA GLY A 360 -13.29 -4.17 16.86
C GLY A 360 -12.60 -5.49 17.19
N ALA A 361 -12.72 -6.49 16.30
CA ALA A 361 -12.05 -7.79 16.44
C ALA A 361 -10.62 -7.83 15.84
N ALA A 362 -10.10 -6.68 15.41
CA ALA A 362 -8.79 -6.58 14.75
C ALA A 362 -7.65 -6.16 15.68
N VAL A 363 -7.97 -5.88 16.95
CA VAL A 363 -6.97 -5.57 17.99
C VAL A 363 -7.20 -6.44 19.21
N ILE A 364 -6.19 -7.23 19.54
CA ILE A 364 -6.20 -8.16 20.68
C ILE A 364 -5.11 -7.73 21.65
N ARG A 365 -5.48 -7.46 22.89
CA ARG A 365 -4.53 -7.25 23.99
C ARG A 365 -4.03 -8.61 24.47
N ARG A 366 -2.72 -8.79 24.51
CA ARG A 366 -2.05 -10.00 25.02
C ARG A 366 -1.12 -9.65 26.15
N THR A 367 -1.03 -10.57 27.11
CA THR A 367 -0.11 -10.50 28.24
C THR A 367 0.90 -11.62 28.16
N PHE A 368 2.15 -11.30 28.45
CA PHE A 368 3.27 -12.23 28.39
C PHE A 368 3.96 -12.35 29.74
N VAL A 369 4.35 -13.57 30.10
CA VAL A 369 5.24 -13.84 31.23
C VAL A 369 6.70 -13.88 30.78
N PRO A 370 7.68 -13.63 31.67
CA PRO A 370 9.09 -13.76 31.34
C PRO A 370 9.42 -15.13 30.72
N GLY A 371 10.19 -15.14 29.63
CA GLY A 371 10.57 -16.32 28.86
C GLY A 371 9.56 -16.74 27.78
N GLN A 372 8.39 -16.11 27.69
CA GLN A 372 7.40 -16.43 26.66
C GLN A 372 7.74 -15.75 25.32
N THR A 373 7.68 -16.53 24.24
CA THR A 373 7.94 -16.05 22.89
C THR A 373 6.74 -15.28 22.33
N LEU A 374 6.99 -14.08 21.82
CA LEU A 374 6.01 -13.24 21.10
C LEU A 374 5.87 -13.68 19.64
N CYS A 375 6.99 -13.91 18.96
CA CYS A 375 7.03 -14.47 17.61
C CYS A 375 8.40 -15.10 17.32
N THR A 376 8.48 -15.99 16.34
CA THR A 376 9.70 -16.73 16.01
C THR A 376 10.23 -16.32 14.63
N GLU A 377 11.55 -16.20 14.46
CA GLU A 377 12.14 -15.97 13.14
C GLU A 377 11.69 -17.02 12.13
N GLY A 378 11.29 -16.59 10.93
CA GLY A 378 10.79 -17.49 9.88
C GLY A 378 9.27 -17.68 9.89
N GLU A 379 8.59 -17.39 10.99
CA GLU A 379 7.12 -17.46 11.10
C GLU A 379 6.46 -16.45 10.15
N TYR A 380 5.36 -16.83 9.49
CA TYR A 380 4.55 -15.87 8.75
C TYR A 380 3.50 -15.25 9.66
N GLY A 381 3.44 -13.93 9.70
CA GLY A 381 2.45 -13.19 10.48
C GLY A 381 1.68 -12.20 9.63
N SER A 382 0.39 -12.04 9.91
CA SER A 382 -0.46 -10.98 9.34
C SER A 382 -0.70 -9.82 10.32
N THR A 383 -0.08 -9.89 11.51
CA THR A 383 -0.25 -8.95 12.62
C THR A 383 1.05 -8.23 12.96
N ALA A 384 0.91 -7.04 13.54
CA ALA A 384 2.00 -6.30 14.18
C ALA A 384 1.69 -6.17 15.68
N PHE A 385 2.70 -5.95 16.51
CA PHE A 385 2.57 -5.88 17.96
C PHE A 385 2.96 -4.50 18.45
N VAL A 386 2.04 -3.81 19.13
CA VAL A 386 2.33 -2.52 19.78
C VAL A 386 2.65 -2.78 21.24
N ILE A 387 3.86 -2.45 21.69
CA ILE A 387 4.29 -2.68 23.07
C ILE A 387 3.65 -1.61 23.97
N LEU A 388 2.85 -2.03 24.95
CA LEU A 388 2.25 -1.12 25.94
C LEU A 388 3.11 -1.00 27.19
N ARG A 389 3.65 -2.12 27.66
CA ARG A 389 4.55 -2.22 28.83
C ARG A 389 5.37 -3.50 28.76
N GLY A 390 6.50 -3.51 29.47
CA GLY A 390 7.41 -4.65 29.53
C GLY A 390 8.62 -4.45 28.63
N GLU A 391 9.41 -5.50 28.53
CA GLU A 391 10.68 -5.53 27.82
C GLU A 391 10.79 -6.88 27.11
N PHE A 392 11.29 -6.85 25.89
CA PHE A 392 11.51 -8.02 25.06
C PHE A 392 12.95 -8.05 24.60
N GLU A 393 13.48 -9.26 24.43
CA GLU A 393 14.77 -9.53 23.81
C GLU A 393 14.52 -10.09 22.41
N VAL A 394 15.23 -9.53 21.43
CA VAL A 394 15.15 -9.89 20.02
C VAL A 394 16.40 -10.67 19.64
N PHE A 395 16.22 -11.84 19.03
CA PHE A 395 17.25 -12.77 18.58
C PHE A 395 17.23 -12.88 17.05
N LEU A 396 18.41 -12.84 16.44
CA LEU A 396 18.60 -13.14 15.01
C LEU A 396 19.33 -14.48 14.93
N SER A 397 18.63 -15.55 14.55
CA SER A 397 19.19 -16.91 14.53
C SER A 397 20.12 -17.15 13.36
N THR A 398 19.97 -16.44 12.25
CA THR A 398 20.92 -16.53 11.13
C THR A 398 20.95 -15.29 10.25
N ALA A 399 22.15 -14.95 9.78
CA ALA A 399 22.39 -14.06 8.66
C ALA A 399 21.71 -14.59 7.38
N ARG A 400 20.41 -14.35 7.21
CA ARG A 400 19.74 -14.57 5.92
C ARG A 400 20.25 -13.56 4.90
N GLY A 401 21.13 -14.03 4.02
CA GLY A 401 21.56 -13.30 2.82
C GLY A 401 23.05 -13.38 2.46
N ALA A 402 23.90 -13.92 3.33
CA ALA A 402 25.30 -14.17 2.96
C ALA A 402 25.49 -15.65 2.62
N VAL A 403 25.49 -15.99 1.34
CA VAL A 403 26.28 -17.12 0.85
C VAL A 403 27.73 -16.81 1.19
N ARG A 404 28.17 -17.19 2.40
CA ARG A 404 29.56 -17.07 2.81
C ARG A 404 30.30 -18.24 2.18
N ASN A 405 30.92 -17.98 1.04
CA ASN A 405 31.97 -18.85 0.50
C ASN A 405 33.10 -18.92 1.52
N ARG A 406 33.15 -19.98 2.32
CA ARG A 406 34.31 -20.26 3.16
C ARG A 406 35.32 -21.05 2.33
N ARG A 407 36.45 -20.43 1.98
CA ARG A 407 37.64 -21.18 1.58
C ARG A 407 38.07 -22.03 2.77
N ALA A 408 38.13 -23.34 2.60
CA ALA A 408 38.84 -24.20 3.52
C ALA A 408 40.33 -24.07 3.23
N ASP A 409 41.02 -23.19 3.97
CA ASP A 409 42.48 -23.24 4.07
C ASP A 409 42.83 -24.46 4.95
N GLY A 410 43.17 -25.57 4.28
CA GLY A 410 43.58 -26.81 4.91
C GLY A 410 44.41 -27.65 3.94
N ILE A 411 45.58 -28.09 4.39
CA ILE A 411 46.71 -28.63 3.61
C ILE A 411 46.43 -30.03 2.98
N TRP A 412 45.19 -30.51 2.97
CA TRP A 412 44.84 -31.91 2.60
C TRP A 412 43.75 -32.03 1.52
N GLY A 413 43.79 -31.18 0.48
CA GLY A 413 42.76 -31.09 -0.56
C GLY A 413 43.15 -31.59 -1.96
N TRP A 414 43.72 -32.79 -2.13
CA TRP A 414 44.00 -33.34 -3.48
C TRP A 414 43.21 -34.60 -3.86
N LEU A 415 42.57 -35.33 -2.94
CA LEU A 415 41.85 -36.55 -3.31
C LEU A 415 40.48 -36.63 -2.61
N GLY A 416 39.42 -36.22 -3.31
CA GLY A 416 38.03 -36.45 -2.88
C GLY A 416 37.05 -35.44 -3.45
N GLY A 417 36.18 -35.90 -4.35
CA GLY A 417 35.12 -35.08 -4.94
C GLY A 417 34.14 -34.52 -3.90
N LEU A 418 33.70 -33.28 -4.12
CA LEU A 418 32.69 -32.61 -3.30
C LEU A 418 31.36 -33.38 -3.35
N LYS A 419 31.05 -34.12 -2.27
CA LYS A 419 29.67 -34.41 -1.89
C LYS A 419 29.27 -33.41 -0.82
N THR A 420 28.54 -32.38 -1.21
CA THR A 420 27.73 -31.59 -0.28
C THR A 420 26.54 -32.47 0.09
N VAL A 421 26.50 -32.98 1.32
CA VAL A 421 25.30 -33.65 1.84
C VAL A 421 24.35 -32.55 2.28
N ILE A 422 23.42 -32.19 1.38
CA ILE A 422 22.15 -31.56 1.77
C ILE A 422 21.30 -32.74 2.24
N GLU A 423 21.13 -32.91 3.54
CA GLU A 423 20.10 -33.82 4.04
C GLU A 423 18.74 -33.18 3.76
N ALA A 424 18.01 -33.81 2.85
CA ALA A 424 16.67 -33.44 2.45
C ALA A 424 15.69 -33.71 3.59
N VAL A 425 14.92 -32.69 3.99
CA VAL A 425 13.66 -32.91 4.71
C VAL A 425 12.53 -32.61 3.72
N GLY A 426 12.25 -33.62 2.89
CA GLY A 426 10.99 -33.73 2.18
C GLY A 426 9.96 -34.37 3.12
N GLY A 427 8.96 -33.60 3.52
CA GLY A 427 7.92 -34.05 4.44
C GLY A 427 7.55 -32.92 5.40
N ARG A 428 6.25 -32.81 5.72
CA ARG A 428 5.67 -31.75 6.55
C ARG A 428 6.51 -31.46 7.79
N ALA A 429 7.08 -30.27 7.87
CA ALA A 429 7.82 -29.83 9.03
C ALA A 429 6.83 -29.44 10.13
N HIS A 430 6.90 -30.14 11.27
CA HIS A 430 6.39 -29.64 12.54
C HIS A 430 7.54 -28.99 13.31
N LEU A 431 7.27 -27.83 13.91
CA LEU A 431 8.23 -27.01 14.67
C LEU A 431 8.76 -27.69 15.95
N SER A 432 8.25 -28.87 16.32
CA SER A 432 8.72 -29.63 17.49
C SER A 432 10.10 -30.27 17.30
N ASP A 433 10.60 -30.37 16.05
CA ASP A 433 11.87 -31.06 15.76
C ASP A 433 13.09 -30.13 15.78
N LEU A 434 12.91 -28.83 16.09
CA LEU A 434 13.97 -27.81 16.13
C LEU A 434 14.20 -27.19 17.51
N SER A 435 13.55 -27.69 18.56
CA SER A 435 13.76 -27.19 19.93
C SER A 435 15.08 -27.73 20.51
N GLY A 436 16.20 -27.14 20.10
CA GLY A 436 17.50 -27.52 20.64
C GLY A 436 18.69 -26.99 19.84
N VAL A 437 18.77 -25.68 19.62
CA VAL A 437 20.03 -25.06 19.15
C VAL A 437 20.42 -23.95 20.11
N ALA A 438 21.60 -24.12 20.72
CA ALA A 438 22.22 -23.15 21.60
C ALA A 438 22.44 -21.81 20.87
N ILE A 439 22.00 -20.75 21.52
CA ILE A 439 21.92 -19.38 21.00
C ILE A 439 23.32 -18.75 21.07
N ASP A 440 23.82 -18.23 19.95
CA ASP A 440 25.05 -17.43 19.88
C ASP A 440 24.83 -16.09 20.61
N GLU A 441 25.73 -15.71 21.53
CA GLU A 441 25.51 -14.64 22.52
C GLU A 441 25.62 -13.21 21.93
N ASP A 442 26.07 -13.06 20.69
CA ASP A 442 26.65 -11.79 20.20
C ASP A 442 25.68 -10.79 19.52
N GLN A 443 24.36 -11.01 19.47
CA GLN A 443 23.41 -10.06 18.84
C GLN A 443 22.05 -9.89 19.56
N ARG A 444 22.05 -9.71 20.88
CA ARG A 444 20.82 -9.42 21.66
C ARG A 444 20.41 -7.96 21.54
N ILE A 445 19.19 -7.69 21.05
CA ILE A 445 18.60 -6.34 21.05
C ILE A 445 17.46 -6.32 22.05
N LEU A 446 17.55 -5.43 23.04
CA LEU A 446 16.45 -5.16 23.97
C LEU A 446 15.51 -4.12 23.37
N VAL A 447 14.21 -4.41 23.41
CA VAL A 447 13.14 -3.52 22.96
C VAL A 447 12.08 -3.36 24.04
N ASP A 448 11.54 -2.15 24.17
CA ASP A 448 10.58 -1.80 25.22
C ASP A 448 9.44 -0.91 24.68
N ALA A 449 8.64 -0.33 25.58
CA ALA A 449 7.54 0.55 25.21
C ALA A 449 7.97 1.82 24.45
N GLU A 450 9.26 2.19 24.44
CA GLU A 450 9.80 3.27 23.60
C GLU A 450 9.96 2.85 22.13
N ASP A 451 10.09 1.56 21.84
CA ASP A 451 10.19 1.00 20.49
C ASP A 451 8.82 0.81 19.81
N VAL A 452 7.73 1.06 20.56
CA VAL A 452 6.30 1.18 20.19
C VAL A 452 5.72 0.03 19.36
N ILE A 453 6.32 -0.41 18.27
CA ILE A 453 5.81 -1.43 17.35
C ILE A 453 6.88 -2.45 16.95
N LEU A 454 6.49 -3.72 16.86
CA LEU A 454 7.27 -4.84 16.34
C LEU A 454 6.48 -5.59 15.26
N GLY A 455 7.18 -6.16 14.29
CA GLY A 455 6.56 -7.05 13.30
C GLY A 455 5.72 -6.33 12.24
N GLU A 456 5.82 -5.01 12.17
CA GLU A 456 5.23 -4.14 11.15
C GLU A 456 5.70 -4.51 9.75
N MET A 457 6.97 -4.90 9.60
CA MET A 457 7.54 -5.31 8.31
C MET A 457 6.86 -6.57 7.76
N THR A 458 6.66 -7.58 8.60
CA THR A 458 5.94 -8.81 8.22
C THR A 458 4.49 -8.48 7.85
N CYS A 459 3.85 -7.60 8.61
CA CYS A 459 2.46 -7.20 8.38
C CYS A 459 2.27 -6.42 7.06
N LEU A 460 3.19 -5.52 6.71
CA LEU A 460 3.12 -4.67 5.51
C LEU A 460 3.66 -5.38 4.27
N ASN A 461 4.81 -6.04 4.41
CA ASN A 461 5.61 -6.54 3.30
C ASN A 461 5.54 -8.06 3.13
N ARG A 462 4.78 -8.76 4.01
CA ARG A 462 4.47 -10.21 3.92
C ARG A 462 5.65 -11.15 3.99
N TYR A 463 6.81 -10.63 4.36
CA TYR A 463 7.97 -11.44 4.68
C TYR A 463 7.77 -12.16 6.02
N PRO A 464 8.37 -13.34 6.19
CA PRO A 464 8.39 -13.99 7.49
C PRO A 464 9.07 -13.08 8.53
N ARG A 465 8.79 -13.31 9.81
CA ARG A 465 9.43 -12.61 10.93
C ARG A 465 10.93 -12.68 10.76
N SER A 466 11.60 -11.53 10.83
CA SER A 466 13.04 -11.41 10.63
C SER A 466 13.85 -11.81 11.87
N ALA A 467 13.18 -11.97 13.01
CA ALA A 467 13.81 -12.22 14.30
C ALA A 467 12.84 -12.94 15.23
N THR A 468 13.38 -13.68 16.20
CA THR A 468 12.63 -14.24 17.32
C THR A 468 12.55 -13.20 18.43
N VAL A 469 11.38 -13.03 19.07
CA VAL A 469 11.17 -12.03 20.12
C VAL A 469 10.64 -12.72 21.38
N VAL A 470 11.28 -12.52 22.52
CA VAL A 470 10.94 -13.18 23.80
C VAL A 470 10.80 -12.14 24.91
N ALA A 471 9.76 -12.24 25.75
CA ALA A 471 9.58 -11.34 26.87
C ALA A 471 10.64 -11.59 27.97
N THR A 472 11.34 -10.54 28.42
CA THR A 472 12.29 -10.64 29.56
C THR A 472 11.63 -10.31 30.89
N LYS A 473 10.56 -9.52 30.86
CA LYS A 473 9.73 -9.08 31.99
C LYS A 473 8.25 -9.34 31.69
N PRO A 474 7.36 -9.32 32.69
CA PRO A 474 5.93 -9.33 32.43
C PRO A 474 5.58 -8.17 31.48
N ALA A 475 4.97 -8.50 30.34
CA ALA A 475 4.75 -7.56 29.26
C ALA A 475 3.30 -7.58 28.78
N GLU A 476 2.87 -6.49 28.18
CA GLU A 476 1.56 -6.35 27.56
C GLU A 476 1.71 -5.69 26.20
N VAL A 477 1.06 -6.27 25.19
CA VAL A 477 1.09 -5.79 23.81
C VAL A 477 -0.32 -5.74 23.23
N LEU A 478 -0.52 -4.86 22.26
CA LEU A 478 -1.67 -4.93 21.36
C LEU A 478 -1.22 -5.61 20.07
N GLU A 479 -1.73 -6.81 19.84
CA GLU A 479 -1.66 -7.44 18.52
C GLU A 479 -2.68 -6.77 17.60
N ILE A 480 -2.21 -6.10 16.55
CA ILE A 480 -3.02 -5.39 15.57
C ILE A 480 -2.96 -6.07 14.20
N LYS A 481 -4.10 -6.22 13.54
CA LYS A 481 -4.16 -6.67 12.16
C LYS A 481 -3.73 -5.58 11.17
N ARG A 482 -3.33 -6.01 9.98
CA ARG A 482 -2.83 -5.16 8.88
C ARG A 482 -3.73 -3.99 8.49
N ASN A 483 -5.04 -4.19 8.41
CA ASN A 483 -6.01 -3.14 8.14
C ASN A 483 -5.92 -1.98 9.16
N VAL A 484 -5.71 -2.29 10.44
CA VAL A 484 -5.51 -1.30 11.50
C VAL A 484 -4.18 -0.59 11.30
N LEU A 485 -3.11 -1.33 11.02
CA LEU A 485 -1.78 -0.74 10.75
C LEU A 485 -1.81 0.24 9.56
N TYR A 486 -2.47 -0.11 8.45
CA TYR A 486 -2.65 0.82 7.32
C TYR A 486 -3.44 2.08 7.71
N MET A 487 -4.45 1.94 8.57
CA MET A 487 -5.21 3.11 9.04
C MET A 487 -4.37 4.01 9.94
N LEU A 488 -3.49 3.43 10.75
CA LEU A 488 -2.51 4.18 11.53
C LEU A 488 -1.53 4.93 10.60
N GLN A 489 -1.03 4.31 9.54
CA GLN A 489 -0.14 5.01 8.59
C GLN A 489 -0.83 6.14 7.81
N ARG A 490 -2.14 6.01 7.56
CA ARG A 490 -2.96 7.06 6.94
C ARG A 490 -3.20 8.28 7.84
N ASN A 491 -3.12 8.12 9.15
CA ASN A 491 -3.29 9.22 10.10
C ASN A 491 -1.93 9.86 10.40
N GLU A 492 -1.82 11.17 10.23
CA GLU A 492 -0.56 11.91 10.44
C GLU A 492 0.02 11.71 11.85
N VAL A 493 -0.82 11.78 12.90
CA VAL A 493 -0.41 11.59 14.31
C VAL A 493 0.21 10.22 14.52
N SER A 494 -0.52 9.20 14.10
CA SER A 494 -0.12 7.82 14.24
C SER A 494 1.14 7.53 13.41
N ARG A 495 1.21 8.06 12.18
CA ARG A 495 2.38 7.96 11.31
C ARG A 495 3.61 8.60 11.93
N GLU A 496 3.51 9.80 12.50
CA GLU A 496 4.64 10.46 13.18
C GLU A 496 5.17 9.65 14.36
N ILE A 497 4.27 9.07 15.18
CA ILE A 497 4.65 8.21 16.30
C ILE A 497 5.39 6.97 15.79
N LEU A 498 4.85 6.30 14.75
CA LEU A 498 5.46 5.11 14.16
C LEU A 498 6.81 5.43 13.48
N ASP A 499 6.89 6.51 12.71
CA ASP A 499 8.09 6.93 11.98
C ASP A 499 9.22 7.39 12.91
N HIS A 500 8.90 8.15 13.96
CA HIS A 500 9.90 8.65 14.92
C HIS A 500 10.61 7.49 15.63
N VAL A 501 9.84 6.48 16.01
CA VAL A 501 10.32 5.31 16.74
C VAL A 501 11.10 4.37 15.81
N TYR A 502 10.59 4.13 14.60
CA TYR A 502 11.28 3.36 13.57
C TYR A 502 12.66 3.96 13.20
N ARG A 503 12.74 5.29 13.05
CA ARG A 503 13.98 5.99 12.66
C ARG A 503 15.05 6.00 13.75
N LYS A 504 14.68 5.95 15.03
CA LYS A 504 15.62 6.18 16.14
C LYS A 504 16.52 4.97 16.47
N ARG A 505 16.06 3.74 16.25
CA ARG A 505 16.82 2.51 16.60
C ARG A 505 16.94 1.50 15.45
N SER A 506 15.84 1.21 14.73
CA SER A 506 15.85 0.20 13.64
C SER A 506 16.66 0.66 12.41
N LEU A 507 16.43 1.91 11.96
CA LEU A 507 17.20 2.49 10.84
C LEU A 507 18.69 2.56 11.15
N GLN A 508 19.08 2.91 12.38
CA GLN A 508 20.49 3.00 12.76
C GLN A 508 21.20 1.66 12.60
N ASN A 509 20.59 0.56 13.05
CA ASN A 509 21.18 -0.78 12.91
C ASN A 509 21.27 -1.23 11.44
N GLN A 510 20.26 -0.92 10.62
CA GLN A 510 20.32 -1.17 9.18
C GLN A 510 21.38 -0.31 8.48
N LEU A 511 21.61 0.91 8.95
CA LEU A 511 22.66 1.77 8.40
C LEU A 511 24.06 1.22 8.69
N LYS A 512 24.28 0.57 9.84
CA LYS A 512 25.56 -0.06 10.20
C LYS A 512 25.92 -1.24 9.29
N SER A 513 24.92 -1.92 8.71
CA SER A 513 25.11 -3.06 7.80
C SER A 513 25.15 -2.68 6.32
N LEU A 514 25.16 -1.38 5.98
CA LEU A 514 25.24 -0.96 4.59
C LEU A 514 26.56 -1.42 3.95
N PRO A 515 26.54 -1.91 2.70
CA PRO A 515 27.75 -2.35 1.99
C PRO A 515 28.86 -1.29 1.92
N ILE A 516 28.47 -0.01 1.84
CA ILE A 516 29.42 1.12 1.80
C ILE A 516 30.23 1.28 3.09
N LEU A 517 29.74 0.75 4.22
CA LEU A 517 30.37 0.89 5.54
C LEU A 517 31.15 -0.35 5.97
N GLU A 518 31.12 -1.46 5.21
CA GLU A 518 31.80 -2.71 5.57
C GLU A 518 33.31 -2.54 5.81
N SER A 519 33.95 -1.57 5.16
CA SER A 519 35.38 -1.28 5.30
C SER A 519 35.76 -0.46 6.54
N LEU A 520 34.79 0.00 7.32
CA LEU A 520 35.00 0.80 8.53
C LEU A 520 35.07 -0.10 9.77
N ASP A 521 35.81 0.34 10.80
CA ASP A 521 35.76 -0.29 12.12
C ASP A 521 34.39 -0.05 12.80
N GLN A 522 34.15 -0.70 13.94
CA GLN A 522 32.84 -0.61 14.60
C GLN A 522 32.53 0.81 15.09
N GLU A 523 33.53 1.55 15.59
CA GLU A 523 33.33 2.89 16.13
C GLU A 523 33.01 3.91 15.04
N ASP A 524 33.73 3.88 13.91
CA ASP A 524 33.45 4.73 12.77
C ASP A 524 32.15 4.34 12.06
N ARG A 525 31.80 3.04 12.01
CA ARG A 525 30.48 2.60 11.52
C ARG A 525 29.35 3.21 12.34
N ASP A 526 29.46 3.18 13.66
CA ASP A 526 28.44 3.72 14.56
C ASP A 526 28.30 5.24 14.38
N ARG A 527 29.42 5.97 14.28
CA ARG A 527 29.43 7.42 14.03
C ARG A 527 28.82 7.79 12.67
N VAL A 528 29.14 7.04 11.62
CA VAL A 528 28.61 7.29 10.26
C VAL A 528 27.13 6.94 10.17
N ALA A 529 26.71 5.81 10.76
CA ALA A 529 25.30 5.43 10.84
C ALA A 529 24.47 6.49 11.58
N GLU A 530 25.01 7.05 12.67
CA GLU A 530 24.38 8.16 13.40
C GLU A 530 24.22 9.40 12.51
N ALA A 531 25.29 9.81 11.81
CA ALA A 531 25.27 10.99 10.95
C ALA A 531 24.35 10.84 9.72
N LEU A 532 24.19 9.60 9.23
CA LEU A 532 23.33 9.28 8.08
C LEU A 532 21.84 9.18 8.44
N ARG A 533 21.50 8.89 9.70
CA ARG A 533 20.13 8.63 10.17
C ARG A 533 19.10 9.62 9.64
N ASP A 534 19.38 10.93 9.76
CA ASP A 534 18.47 12.00 9.34
C ASP A 534 18.71 12.50 7.91
N ARG A 535 19.65 11.87 7.18
CA ARG A 535 20.10 12.29 5.85
C ARG A 535 19.80 11.28 4.75
N VAL A 536 19.24 10.12 5.11
CA VAL A 536 18.78 9.10 4.16
C VAL A 536 17.27 9.19 3.95
N ASP A 537 16.84 8.93 2.72
CA ASP A 537 15.42 8.84 2.38
C ASP A 537 15.05 7.37 2.20
N LEU A 538 13.94 6.92 2.81
CA LEU A 538 13.36 5.60 2.53
C LEU A 538 12.38 5.74 1.36
N ILE A 539 12.56 4.95 0.31
CA ILE A 539 11.78 5.04 -0.93
C ILE A 539 11.12 3.70 -1.20
N SER A 540 9.81 3.74 -1.45
CA SER A 540 9.06 2.59 -1.97
C SER A 540 8.79 2.79 -3.45
N VAL A 541 9.15 1.78 -4.25
CA VAL A 541 9.05 1.73 -5.71
C VAL A 541 8.17 0.56 -6.09
N ASP A 542 7.19 0.78 -6.97
CA ASP A 542 6.24 -0.25 -7.37
C ASP A 542 6.80 -1.09 -8.54
N PRO A 543 6.34 -2.35 -8.74
CA PRO A 543 6.81 -3.20 -9.82
C PRO A 543 6.74 -2.51 -11.19
N GLY A 544 7.80 -2.66 -11.99
CA GLY A 544 7.92 -2.06 -13.32
C GLY A 544 8.32 -0.58 -13.33
N GLN A 545 8.32 0.12 -12.18
CA GLN A 545 8.79 1.51 -12.13
C GLN A 545 10.31 1.58 -12.32
N VAL A 546 10.73 2.52 -13.16
CA VAL A 546 12.16 2.80 -13.41
C VAL A 546 12.68 3.74 -12.32
N ILE A 547 13.74 3.32 -11.63
CA ILE A 547 14.40 4.07 -10.55
C ILE A 547 15.30 5.17 -11.13
N PHE A 548 16.04 4.85 -12.19
CA PHE A 548 16.76 5.80 -13.05
C PHE A 548 17.07 5.14 -14.40
N ARG A 549 17.30 5.95 -15.44
CA ARG A 549 17.66 5.50 -16.79
C ARG A 549 19.14 5.70 -17.05
N GLN A 550 19.69 4.89 -17.95
CA GLN A 550 20.99 5.12 -18.54
C GLN A 550 21.05 6.53 -19.15
N GLY A 551 22.14 7.25 -18.91
CA GLY A 551 22.33 8.63 -19.34
C GLY A 551 21.81 9.70 -18.36
N ASP A 552 20.94 9.35 -17.41
CA ASP A 552 20.46 10.32 -16.41
C ASP A 552 21.63 10.88 -15.58
N PRO A 553 21.51 12.10 -15.02
CA PRO A 553 22.46 12.60 -14.04
C PRO A 553 22.57 11.68 -12.81
N ALA A 554 23.79 11.43 -12.35
CA ALA A 554 24.05 10.58 -11.21
C ALA A 554 23.93 11.37 -9.90
N ASP A 555 22.72 11.43 -9.35
CA ASP A 555 22.43 12.22 -8.15
C ASP A 555 22.38 11.45 -6.84
N ASN A 556 22.23 10.14 -6.88
CA ASN A 556 21.86 9.33 -5.71
C ASN A 556 22.51 7.94 -5.70
N TYR A 557 22.80 7.44 -4.51
CA TYR A 557 23.23 6.08 -4.24
C TYR A 557 22.09 5.33 -3.55
N TYR A 558 21.89 4.07 -3.92
CA TYR A 558 20.77 3.27 -3.44
C TYR A 558 21.25 1.95 -2.85
N VAL A 559 20.56 1.50 -1.82
CA VAL A 559 20.70 0.14 -1.27
C VAL A 559 19.33 -0.50 -1.22
N THR A 560 19.21 -1.69 -1.81
CA THR A 560 17.96 -2.46 -1.79
C THR A 560 17.73 -2.99 -0.39
N ARG A 561 16.64 -2.58 0.25
CA ARG A 561 16.21 -3.10 1.56
C ARG A 561 15.29 -4.30 1.40
N LEU A 562 14.37 -4.22 0.43
CA LEU A 562 13.41 -5.28 0.09
C LEU A 562 13.15 -5.29 -1.41
N GLY A 563 12.68 -6.42 -1.92
CA GLY A 563 12.40 -6.63 -3.34
C GLY A 563 13.65 -6.83 -4.20
N PHE A 564 13.45 -6.93 -5.52
CA PHE A 564 14.50 -7.11 -6.51
C PHE A 564 14.47 -6.00 -7.56
N VAL A 565 15.65 -5.56 -8.00
CA VAL A 565 15.80 -4.63 -9.12
C VAL A 565 16.56 -5.27 -10.26
N LYS A 566 16.14 -4.97 -11.49
CA LYS A 566 16.81 -5.35 -12.74
C LYS A 566 17.67 -4.18 -13.22
N ILE A 567 18.94 -4.44 -13.51
CA ILE A 567 19.86 -3.49 -14.12
C ILE A 567 20.01 -3.83 -15.60
N THR A 568 19.59 -2.94 -16.49
CA THR A 568 19.73 -3.08 -17.95
C THR A 568 20.63 -2.01 -18.54
N GLN A 569 21.31 -2.32 -19.63
CA GLN A 569 22.10 -1.37 -20.39
C GLN A 569 21.73 -1.51 -21.87
N GLU A 570 21.45 -0.38 -22.51
CA GLU A 570 21.19 -0.31 -23.94
C GLU A 570 22.52 -0.17 -24.69
N PHE A 571 22.73 -1.02 -25.69
CA PHE A 571 23.90 -0.98 -26.55
C PHE A 571 23.51 -1.24 -28.01
N LYS A 572 23.77 -0.26 -28.89
CA LYS A 572 23.46 -0.33 -30.33
C LYS A 572 22.00 -0.70 -30.68
N GLY A 573 21.06 -0.31 -29.82
CA GLY A 573 19.63 -0.56 -29.99
C GLY A 573 19.13 -1.87 -29.38
N ASP A 574 20.01 -2.70 -28.81
CA ASP A 574 19.62 -3.88 -28.05
C ASP A 574 19.69 -3.58 -26.54
N GLU A 575 18.63 -3.93 -25.80
CA GLU A 575 18.60 -3.85 -24.35
C GLU A 575 19.20 -5.14 -23.75
N ARG A 576 20.19 -5.00 -22.87
CA ARG A 576 20.90 -6.11 -22.24
C ARG A 576 20.77 -6.05 -20.73
N VAL A 577 20.40 -7.17 -20.10
CA VAL A 577 20.42 -7.28 -18.64
C VAL A 577 21.86 -7.48 -18.15
N LEU A 578 22.32 -6.60 -17.24
CA LEU A 578 23.64 -6.69 -16.62
C LEU A 578 23.59 -7.49 -15.32
N ASN A 579 22.58 -7.26 -14.49
CA ASN A 579 22.47 -7.90 -13.19
C ASN A 579 21.06 -7.80 -12.61
N TYR A 580 20.75 -8.66 -11.66
CA TYR A 580 19.60 -8.56 -10.77
C TYR A 580 20.10 -8.38 -9.34
N LEU A 581 19.58 -7.39 -8.63
CA LEU A 581 20.06 -7.05 -7.28
C LEU A 581 18.97 -7.35 -6.25
N ALA A 582 19.37 -8.08 -5.21
CA ALA A 582 18.53 -8.51 -4.10
C ALA A 582 18.69 -7.57 -2.88
N PRO A 583 17.93 -7.77 -1.80
CA PRO A 583 18.13 -7.05 -0.55
C PRO A 583 19.58 -7.13 -0.04
N GLY A 584 20.09 -6.02 0.46
CA GLY A 584 21.48 -5.84 0.88
C GLY A 584 22.44 -5.43 -0.24
N ASN A 585 22.06 -5.54 -1.52
CA ASN A 585 22.89 -5.05 -2.62
C ASN A 585 22.73 -3.54 -2.82
N ALA A 586 23.82 -2.90 -3.24
CA ALA A 586 23.86 -1.48 -3.53
C ALA A 586 24.08 -1.21 -5.02
N PHE A 587 23.61 -0.04 -5.47
CA PHE A 587 23.75 0.39 -6.86
C PHE A 587 23.73 1.92 -7.03
N GLY A 588 24.20 2.36 -8.19
CA GLY A 588 24.23 3.78 -8.58
C GLY A 588 25.51 4.52 -8.15
N GLU A 589 26.49 3.83 -7.60
CA GLU A 589 27.80 4.37 -7.19
C GLU A 589 28.67 4.81 -8.38
N ILE A 590 28.57 4.13 -9.52
CA ILE A 590 29.46 4.34 -10.69
C ILE A 590 29.40 5.79 -11.17
N GLY A 591 28.18 6.31 -11.43
CA GLY A 591 28.00 7.68 -11.91
C GLY A 591 28.34 8.74 -10.85
N LEU A 592 28.20 8.42 -9.56
CA LEU A 592 28.48 9.36 -8.47
C LEU A 592 29.97 9.59 -8.23
N LEU A 593 30.79 8.64 -8.65
CA LEU A 593 32.23 8.63 -8.52
C LEU A 593 32.90 9.30 -9.73
N GLY A 594 32.27 10.31 -10.36
CA GLY A 594 32.69 10.91 -11.64
C GLY A 594 34.18 11.28 -11.81
N ASP A 595 34.91 11.60 -10.73
CA ASP A 595 36.37 11.80 -10.78
C ASP A 595 37.17 10.53 -11.16
N LEU A 596 36.60 9.34 -10.91
CA LEU A 596 37.10 8.03 -11.34
C LEU A 596 36.75 7.70 -12.79
N GLY A 597 35.86 8.46 -13.43
CA GLY A 597 35.55 8.32 -14.86
C GLY A 597 36.77 8.52 -15.76
N GLN A 598 37.79 9.28 -15.31
CA GLN A 598 39.09 9.35 -15.97
C GLN A 598 39.97 8.10 -15.74
N MET A 599 39.84 7.44 -14.58
CA MET A 599 40.67 6.27 -14.21
C MET A 599 40.23 4.97 -14.90
N PHE A 600 38.96 4.87 -15.31
CA PHE A 600 38.37 3.69 -15.96
C PHE A 600 37.77 4.02 -17.34
N ALA A 601 38.30 5.06 -18.01
CA ALA A 601 37.80 5.53 -19.29
C ALA A 601 37.90 4.45 -20.39
N GLU A 602 38.91 3.57 -20.31
CA GLU A 602 39.07 2.45 -21.25
C GLU A 602 37.99 1.37 -21.06
N GLU A 603 37.60 1.06 -19.82
CA GLU A 603 36.58 0.06 -19.50
C GLU A 603 35.14 0.53 -19.67
N LEU A 604 34.86 1.81 -19.42
CA LEU A 604 33.53 2.41 -19.58
C LEU A 604 33.14 2.61 -21.06
N GLY A 605 34.13 2.68 -21.96
CA GLY A 605 33.94 2.97 -23.37
C GLY A 605 33.74 4.47 -23.65
N HIS A 606 34.01 4.90 -24.89
CA HIS A 606 34.02 6.31 -25.28
C HIS A 606 32.66 7.04 -25.22
N ASP A 607 31.56 6.32 -25.01
CA ASP A 607 30.19 6.86 -25.07
C ASP A 607 29.59 7.26 -23.70
N ILE A 608 30.26 6.93 -22.58
CA ILE A 608 29.72 7.19 -21.23
C ILE A 608 30.34 8.47 -20.65
N GLN A 609 29.50 9.49 -20.40
CA GLN A 609 29.96 10.75 -19.80
C GLN A 609 30.13 10.62 -18.27
N PRO A 610 31.25 11.11 -17.70
CA PRO A 610 31.42 11.18 -16.24
C PRO A 610 30.26 11.92 -15.58
N GLY A 611 29.75 11.38 -14.47
CA GLY A 611 28.60 11.99 -13.76
C GLY A 611 27.23 11.55 -14.28
N THR A 612 27.15 10.64 -15.26
CA THR A 612 25.89 10.07 -15.76
C THR A 612 25.70 8.61 -15.33
N ARG A 613 24.46 8.12 -15.39
CA ARG A 613 24.11 6.71 -15.15
C ARG A 613 24.59 5.85 -16.31
N THR A 614 25.26 4.75 -15.98
CA THR A 614 25.80 3.82 -16.98
C THR A 614 24.80 2.75 -17.43
N ALA A 615 23.69 2.62 -16.72
CA ALA A 615 22.66 1.60 -16.91
C ALA A 615 21.30 2.12 -16.40
N THR A 616 20.23 1.51 -16.86
CA THR A 616 18.86 1.68 -16.37
C THR A 616 18.61 0.70 -15.22
N CYS A 617 17.90 1.15 -14.18
CA CYS A 617 17.51 0.34 -13.04
C CYS A 617 15.98 0.35 -12.90
N THR A 618 15.37 -0.84 -12.89
CA THR A 618 13.91 -1.01 -12.86
C THR A 618 13.52 -1.96 -11.74
N ALA A 619 12.49 -1.63 -10.98
CA ALA A 619 11.95 -2.52 -9.96
C ALA A 619 11.24 -3.72 -10.61
N LEU A 620 11.57 -4.95 -10.18
CA LEU A 620 10.85 -6.15 -10.60
C LEU A 620 9.66 -6.46 -9.69
N ASP A 621 9.73 -6.00 -8.45
CA ASP A 621 8.79 -6.26 -7.37
C ASP A 621 8.49 -4.94 -6.63
N HIS A 622 7.69 -4.96 -5.57
CA HIS A 622 7.64 -3.86 -4.61
C HIS A 622 9.00 -3.75 -3.93
N VAL A 623 9.73 -2.70 -4.28
CA VAL A 623 11.10 -2.50 -3.83
C VAL A 623 11.11 -1.39 -2.79
N GLU A 624 11.76 -1.65 -1.66
CA GLU A 624 12.12 -0.60 -0.71
C GLU A 624 13.61 -0.31 -0.80
N LEU A 625 13.95 0.97 -0.92
CA LEU A 625 15.32 1.45 -1.06
C LEU A 625 15.70 2.39 0.06
N ILE A 626 16.94 2.28 0.53
CA ILE A 626 17.62 3.35 1.25
C ILE A 626 18.31 4.22 0.21
N ARG A 627 17.89 5.48 0.09
CA ARG A 627 18.52 6.47 -0.79
C ARG A 627 19.44 7.38 0.01
N ILE A 628 20.72 7.39 -0.38
CA ILE A 628 21.71 8.37 0.06
C ILE A 628 21.87 9.41 -1.05
N ARG A 629 21.60 10.68 -0.74
CA ARG A 629 21.79 11.77 -1.71
C ARG A 629 23.27 11.91 -2.06
N GLY A 630 23.56 12.19 -3.33
CA GLY A 630 24.92 12.24 -3.87
C GLY A 630 25.85 13.20 -3.15
N LYS A 631 25.32 14.32 -2.64
CA LYS A 631 26.09 15.25 -1.80
C LYS A 631 26.65 14.58 -0.52
N HIS A 632 25.84 13.75 0.13
CA HIS A 632 26.19 13.04 1.35
C HIS A 632 27.08 11.83 1.06
N PHE A 633 26.81 11.12 -0.04
CA PHE A 633 27.70 10.06 -0.51
C PHE A 633 29.13 10.59 -0.75
N ARG A 634 29.26 11.71 -1.49
CA ARG A 634 30.57 12.33 -1.76
C ARG A 634 31.24 12.84 -0.48
N GLU A 635 30.48 13.37 0.47
CA GLU A 635 30.98 13.77 1.78
C GLU A 635 31.60 12.59 2.54
N LEU A 636 30.93 11.43 2.57
CA LEU A 636 31.43 10.21 3.20
C LEU A 636 32.71 9.70 2.53
N VAL A 637 32.71 9.61 1.20
CA VAL A 637 33.87 9.13 0.44
C VAL A 637 35.09 10.05 0.62
N ARG A 638 34.90 11.36 0.76
CA ARG A 638 35.99 12.30 1.05
C ARG A 638 36.51 12.20 2.48
N ARG A 639 35.61 11.98 3.44
CA ARG A 639 35.93 11.95 4.87
C ARG A 639 36.62 10.65 5.30
N PHE A 640 36.27 9.53 4.67
CA PHE A 640 36.76 8.19 5.04
C PHE A 640 37.52 7.53 3.87
N PRO A 641 38.86 7.55 3.87
CA PRO A 641 39.67 6.97 2.80
C PRO A 641 39.49 5.47 2.57
N SER A 642 39.15 4.71 3.62
CA SER A 642 38.87 3.27 3.55
C SER A 642 37.62 2.98 2.69
N ILE A 643 36.55 3.77 2.84
CA ILE A 643 35.36 3.68 1.99
C ILE A 643 35.73 3.95 0.54
N ARG A 644 36.52 5.01 0.28
CA ARG A 644 36.96 5.34 -1.08
C ARG A 644 37.70 4.18 -1.73
N ALA A 645 38.67 3.59 -1.03
CA ALA A 645 39.44 2.46 -1.55
C ALA A 645 38.55 1.24 -1.83
N SER A 646 37.61 0.93 -0.93
CA SER A 646 36.63 -0.13 -1.11
C SER A 646 35.75 0.09 -2.34
N MET A 647 35.19 1.29 -2.50
CA MET A 647 34.33 1.64 -3.63
C MET A 647 35.06 1.56 -4.99
N ILE A 648 36.31 2.04 -5.06
CA ILE A 648 37.13 1.95 -6.28
C ILE A 648 37.31 0.50 -6.70
N LYS A 649 37.59 -0.39 -5.73
CA LYS A 649 37.76 -1.81 -5.98
C LYS A 649 36.44 -2.43 -6.49
N THR A 650 35.33 -2.18 -5.80
CA THR A 650 34.01 -2.71 -6.17
C THR A 650 33.60 -2.28 -7.58
N VAL A 651 33.76 -1.00 -7.92
CA VAL A 651 33.46 -0.49 -9.27
C VAL A 651 34.37 -1.13 -10.33
N GLY A 652 35.68 -1.25 -10.06
CA GLY A 652 36.61 -1.90 -10.97
C GLY A 652 36.26 -3.37 -11.23
N ASP A 653 35.82 -4.10 -10.21
CA ASP A 653 35.38 -5.49 -10.34
C ASP A 653 34.07 -5.60 -11.16
N LEU A 654 33.12 -4.69 -10.96
CA LEU A 654 31.86 -4.64 -11.71
C LEU A 654 32.09 -4.35 -13.20
N LEU A 655 32.92 -3.37 -13.53
CA LEU A 655 33.22 -3.01 -14.93
C LEU A 655 33.95 -4.15 -15.66
N LYS A 656 34.90 -4.81 -15.01
CA LYS A 656 35.61 -5.97 -15.59
C LYS A 656 34.68 -7.13 -15.88
N ARG A 657 33.72 -7.40 -14.99
CA ARG A 657 32.68 -8.43 -15.19
C ARG A 657 31.81 -8.08 -16.40
N ASP A 658 31.36 -6.84 -16.51
CA ASP A 658 30.55 -6.42 -17.67
C ASP A 658 31.30 -6.64 -18.99
N VAL A 659 32.58 -6.24 -19.07
CA VAL A 659 33.43 -6.45 -20.26
C VAL A 659 33.61 -7.95 -20.59
N GLN A 660 33.75 -8.81 -19.58
CA GLN A 660 33.86 -10.26 -19.80
C GLN A 660 32.53 -10.86 -20.28
N SER A 661 31.41 -10.45 -19.67
CA SER A 661 30.08 -10.87 -20.07
C SER A 661 29.69 -10.35 -21.46
N ARG A 662 30.26 -9.25 -21.97
CA ARG A 662 30.10 -8.80 -23.37
C ARG A 662 30.63 -9.81 -24.39
N ARG A 663 31.51 -10.74 -23.99
CA ARG A 663 32.12 -11.76 -24.89
C ARG A 663 31.39 -13.11 -24.87
N GLN A 664 30.53 -13.37 -23.90
CA GLN A 664 29.73 -14.59 -23.81
C GLN A 664 28.25 -14.21 -23.87
N LEU A 665 27.61 -14.35 -25.03
CA LEU A 665 26.19 -14.09 -25.19
C LEU A 665 25.46 -15.36 -25.61
N GLN A 666 24.74 -15.94 -24.66
CA GLN A 666 23.39 -16.51 -24.81
C GLN A 666 22.94 -17.06 -23.45
N GLU A 667 21.88 -16.53 -22.87
CA GLU A 667 21.09 -17.29 -21.87
C GLU A 667 19.63 -16.82 -21.85
N VAL A 668 18.91 -17.17 -22.92
CA VAL A 668 17.46 -16.94 -23.13
C VAL A 668 16.60 -17.89 -22.26
N GLN A 669 17.10 -18.35 -21.11
CA GLN A 669 16.33 -19.18 -20.17
C GLN A 669 16.20 -18.57 -18.77
N ALA A 670 17.12 -17.68 -18.39
CA ALA A 670 17.06 -17.01 -17.09
C ALA A 670 16.05 -15.84 -17.06
N GLU A 671 15.85 -15.15 -18.19
CA GLU A 671 14.92 -14.02 -18.30
C GLU A 671 13.46 -14.47 -18.08
N ASP A 672 12.98 -15.48 -18.82
CA ASP A 672 11.63 -16.02 -18.62
C ASP A 672 11.42 -16.55 -17.20
N PHE A 673 12.46 -17.15 -16.59
CA PHE A 673 12.39 -17.67 -15.24
C PHE A 673 12.22 -16.56 -14.19
N LEU A 674 12.90 -15.43 -14.38
CA LEU A 674 12.86 -14.27 -13.49
C LEU A 674 11.64 -13.38 -13.72
N GLU A 675 11.30 -13.08 -14.98
CA GLU A 675 10.11 -12.30 -15.34
C GLU A 675 8.82 -12.98 -14.90
N GLN A 676 8.79 -14.30 -14.96
CA GLN A 676 7.67 -15.09 -14.46
C GLN A 676 7.73 -15.32 -12.95
N GLY A 677 8.69 -14.73 -12.22
CA GLY A 677 8.77 -14.80 -10.75
C GLY A 677 8.94 -16.22 -10.19
N LEU A 678 9.44 -17.17 -10.98
CA LEU A 678 9.56 -18.57 -10.56
C LEU A 678 10.59 -18.76 -9.44
N TYR A 679 11.59 -17.89 -9.37
CA TYR A 679 12.58 -17.89 -8.29
C TYR A 679 11.98 -17.64 -6.89
N LEU A 680 10.84 -16.94 -6.80
CA LEU A 680 10.12 -16.70 -5.54
C LEU A 680 9.20 -17.87 -5.15
N ALA A 681 8.97 -18.81 -6.06
CA ALA A 681 8.05 -19.91 -5.85
C ALA A 681 8.62 -20.94 -4.86
N GLN A 682 7.87 -21.21 -3.81
CA GLN A 682 8.26 -22.15 -2.76
C GLN A 682 7.64 -23.54 -2.99
N SER A 683 6.58 -23.63 -3.80
CA SER A 683 5.94 -24.90 -4.13
C SER A 683 5.30 -24.88 -5.51
N LEU A 684 6.09 -25.15 -6.55
CA LEU A 684 5.62 -25.31 -7.93
C LEU A 684 5.05 -26.72 -8.14
N LEU A 685 3.87 -26.82 -8.74
CA LEU A 685 3.41 -28.09 -9.32
C LEU A 685 4.07 -28.26 -10.69
N VAL A 686 4.95 -29.24 -10.80
CA VAL A 686 5.70 -29.53 -12.03
C VAL A 686 5.29 -30.90 -12.55
N LEU A 687 5.02 -30.97 -13.86
CA LEU A 687 4.70 -32.20 -14.57
C LEU A 687 5.86 -32.57 -15.51
N ASP A 688 6.45 -33.74 -15.36
CA ASP A 688 7.40 -34.31 -16.33
C ASP A 688 6.61 -34.81 -17.56
N LEU A 689 6.76 -34.12 -18.68
CA LEU A 689 6.02 -34.39 -19.91
C LEU A 689 6.46 -35.69 -20.60
N GLU A 690 7.63 -36.25 -20.27
CA GLU A 690 8.06 -37.56 -20.77
C GLU A 690 7.37 -38.71 -20.04
N ARG A 691 7.01 -38.50 -18.76
CA ARG A 691 6.30 -39.49 -17.94
C ARG A 691 4.79 -39.31 -17.97
N CYS A 692 4.31 -38.09 -18.20
CA CYS A 692 2.90 -37.75 -18.15
C CYS A 692 2.13 -38.33 -19.34
N THR A 693 1.23 -39.27 -19.08
CA THR A 693 0.31 -39.85 -20.09
C THR A 693 -0.99 -39.06 -20.27
N ARG A 694 -1.15 -37.94 -19.56
CA ARG A 694 -2.36 -37.09 -19.58
C ARG A 694 -3.67 -37.83 -19.21
N CYS A 695 -3.60 -38.72 -18.22
CA CYS A 695 -4.75 -39.49 -17.73
C CYS A 695 -5.76 -38.71 -16.85
N ASP A 696 -5.47 -37.44 -16.54
CA ASP A 696 -6.33 -36.49 -15.78
C ASP A 696 -6.52 -36.79 -14.29
N GLU A 697 -5.91 -37.85 -13.76
CA GLU A 697 -6.06 -38.24 -12.35
C GLU A 697 -5.62 -37.15 -11.36
N CYS A 698 -4.58 -36.38 -11.67
CA CYS A 698 -4.18 -35.25 -10.83
C CYS A 698 -5.25 -34.16 -10.72
N THR A 699 -6.00 -33.90 -11.80
CA THR A 699 -7.06 -32.88 -11.84
C THR A 699 -8.33 -33.40 -11.18
N LYS A 700 -8.71 -34.67 -11.41
CA LYS A 700 -9.86 -35.32 -10.77
C LYS A 700 -9.68 -35.40 -9.27
N ALA A 701 -8.54 -35.92 -8.79
CA ALA A 701 -8.25 -36.02 -7.37
C ALA A 701 -8.28 -34.66 -6.65
N CYS A 702 -7.84 -33.60 -7.34
CA CYS A 702 -7.95 -32.23 -6.83
C CYS A 702 -9.41 -31.78 -6.73
N ALA A 703 -10.23 -31.99 -7.75
CA ALA A 703 -11.65 -31.65 -7.71
C ALA A 703 -12.41 -32.43 -6.63
N ASP A 704 -12.17 -33.73 -6.53
CA ASP A 704 -12.82 -34.60 -5.54
C ASP A 704 -12.48 -34.20 -4.09
N THR A 705 -11.26 -33.69 -3.87
CA THR A 705 -10.82 -33.16 -2.57
C THR A 705 -11.47 -31.80 -2.24
N HIS A 706 -11.90 -31.04 -3.24
CA HIS A 706 -12.29 -29.63 -3.10
C HIS A 706 -13.67 -29.34 -3.71
N ASP A 707 -14.69 -30.07 -3.26
CA ASP A 707 -16.10 -29.84 -3.58
C ASP A 707 -16.42 -29.79 -5.09
N GLY A 708 -15.70 -30.59 -5.88
CA GLY A 708 -15.85 -30.65 -7.34
C GLY A 708 -15.15 -29.53 -8.09
N VAL A 709 -14.42 -28.63 -7.41
CA VAL A 709 -13.68 -27.52 -8.02
C VAL A 709 -12.19 -27.83 -8.02
N THR A 710 -11.62 -28.03 -9.21
CA THR A 710 -10.17 -28.19 -9.34
C THR A 710 -9.45 -26.87 -9.10
N ARG A 711 -8.37 -26.92 -8.32
CA ARG A 711 -7.52 -25.78 -7.97
C ARG A 711 -6.21 -25.77 -8.75
N LEU A 712 -6.10 -26.60 -9.79
CA LEU A 712 -4.96 -26.67 -10.69
C LEU A 712 -5.42 -26.75 -12.15
N VAL A 713 -4.67 -26.12 -13.03
CA VAL A 713 -4.84 -26.21 -14.48
C VAL A 713 -3.53 -26.71 -15.06
N ARG A 714 -3.59 -27.77 -15.88
CA ARG A 714 -2.39 -28.35 -16.54
C ARG A 714 -1.98 -27.54 -17.76
N ASP A 715 -1.91 -26.24 -17.58
CA ASP A 715 -1.41 -25.28 -18.55
C ASP A 715 -0.43 -24.35 -17.83
N GLY A 716 0.56 -23.85 -18.54
CA GLY A 716 1.60 -23.02 -17.97
C GLY A 716 2.94 -23.11 -18.69
N LEU A 717 3.98 -22.66 -18.01
CA LEU A 717 5.31 -22.47 -18.59
C LEU A 717 6.03 -23.80 -18.78
N ARG A 718 6.75 -23.93 -19.90
CA ARG A 718 7.53 -25.13 -20.21
C ARG A 718 9.02 -24.81 -20.11
N PHE A 719 9.72 -25.60 -19.31
CA PHE A 719 11.18 -25.56 -19.19
C PHE A 719 11.71 -26.94 -19.52
N ASP A 720 12.31 -27.06 -20.71
CA ASP A 720 12.75 -28.35 -21.25
C ASP A 720 11.58 -29.36 -21.26
N LYS A 721 11.71 -30.49 -20.56
CA LYS A 721 10.64 -31.51 -20.44
C LYS A 721 9.61 -31.25 -19.34
N PHE A 722 9.78 -30.20 -18.55
CA PHE A 722 8.92 -29.90 -17.41
C PHE A 722 7.86 -28.87 -17.76
N LEU A 723 6.62 -29.13 -17.37
CA LEU A 723 5.52 -28.17 -17.39
C LEU A 723 5.24 -27.68 -15.97
N VAL A 724 5.42 -26.38 -15.73
CA VAL A 724 4.99 -25.71 -14.51
C VAL A 724 3.49 -25.45 -14.64
N ALA A 725 2.68 -26.29 -14.00
CA ALA A 725 1.22 -26.20 -14.04
C ALA A 725 0.73 -24.97 -13.26
N SER A 726 -0.31 -24.31 -13.79
CA SER A 726 -1.01 -23.21 -13.11
C SER A 726 -1.69 -23.75 -11.84
N SER A 727 -1.05 -23.45 -10.72
CA SER A 727 -1.51 -23.71 -9.36
C SER A 727 -0.79 -22.72 -8.46
N CYS A 728 -1.32 -22.49 -7.25
CA CYS A 728 -0.66 -21.62 -6.28
C CYS A 728 0.82 -22.03 -6.13
N ARG A 729 1.71 -21.06 -6.25
CA ARG A 729 3.17 -21.23 -6.18
C ARG A 729 3.72 -21.05 -4.76
N SER A 730 2.84 -20.74 -3.80
CA SER A 730 3.20 -20.42 -2.42
C SER A 730 4.30 -19.35 -2.33
N CYS A 731 4.18 -18.31 -3.16
CA CYS A 731 5.19 -17.27 -3.34
C CYS A 731 5.61 -16.63 -2.01
N MET A 732 6.90 -16.35 -1.81
CA MET A 732 7.34 -15.64 -0.60
C MET A 732 6.55 -14.34 -0.37
N ASP A 733 6.36 -13.54 -1.44
CA ASP A 733 5.43 -12.41 -1.45
C ASP A 733 4.10 -12.77 -2.13
N PRO A 734 3.01 -12.97 -1.38
CA PRO A 734 1.75 -13.39 -1.94
C PRO A 734 0.90 -12.18 -2.31
N TYR A 735 1.15 -11.53 -3.45
CA TYR A 735 0.37 -10.41 -3.98
C TYR A 735 -1.15 -10.57 -3.85
N CYS A 736 -1.65 -11.80 -4.02
CA CYS A 736 -3.05 -12.16 -3.86
C CYS A 736 -3.66 -11.78 -2.48
N LEU A 737 -2.87 -11.64 -1.41
CA LEU A 737 -3.37 -11.17 -0.10
C LEU A 737 -3.61 -9.66 -0.06
N VAL A 738 -3.22 -8.88 -1.10
CA VAL A 738 -3.38 -7.41 -1.08
C VAL A 738 -4.86 -7.09 -1.24
N GLY A 739 -5.35 -6.19 -0.39
CA GLY A 739 -6.61 -5.52 -0.62
C GLY A 739 -7.86 -6.38 -0.37
N CYS A 740 -7.74 -7.59 0.18
CA CYS A 740 -8.92 -8.35 0.58
C CYS A 740 -9.75 -7.54 1.59
N PRO A 741 -10.98 -7.12 1.25
CA PRO A 741 -11.75 -6.18 2.06
C PRO A 741 -12.26 -6.80 3.36
N VAL A 742 -12.39 -8.12 3.39
CA VAL A 742 -12.94 -8.90 4.51
C VAL A 742 -11.92 -9.83 5.15
N ASP A 743 -10.66 -9.76 4.73
CA ASP A 743 -9.57 -10.63 5.22
C ASP A 743 -9.82 -12.14 5.02
N ALA A 744 -10.62 -12.50 4.01
CA ALA A 744 -10.98 -13.88 3.70
C ALA A 744 -9.85 -14.70 3.06
N ILE A 745 -8.76 -14.06 2.66
CA ILE A 745 -7.57 -14.72 2.12
C ILE A 745 -6.38 -14.38 2.99
N HIS A 746 -5.68 -15.39 3.51
CA HIS A 746 -4.56 -15.21 4.44
C HIS A 746 -3.63 -16.44 4.46
N ARG A 747 -2.59 -16.37 5.28
CA ARG A 747 -1.66 -17.46 5.63
C ARG A 747 -1.77 -17.76 7.11
N ASN A 748 -1.61 -19.02 7.50
CA ASN A 748 -1.65 -19.45 8.90
C ASN A 748 -0.24 -19.85 9.37
N GLY A 749 0.21 -19.21 10.47
CA GLY A 749 1.44 -19.56 11.20
C GLY A 749 2.69 -19.65 10.33
N ASP A 750 3.41 -20.77 10.41
CA ASP A 750 4.68 -20.99 9.68
C ASP A 750 4.50 -21.43 8.21
N SER A 751 3.25 -21.58 7.74
CA SER A 751 2.98 -22.14 6.40
C SER A 751 2.90 -21.05 5.32
N LEU A 752 3.46 -21.36 4.15
CA LEU A 752 3.37 -20.53 2.94
C LEU A 752 2.04 -20.72 2.17
N GLU A 753 1.17 -21.57 2.71
CA GLU A 753 -0.10 -21.98 2.13
C GLU A 753 -1.13 -20.84 2.17
N ILE A 754 -1.81 -20.63 1.06
CA ILE A 754 -2.88 -19.64 0.97
C ILE A 754 -4.19 -20.31 1.36
N ALA A 755 -4.82 -19.79 2.41
CA ALA A 755 -6.18 -20.15 2.80
C ALA A 755 -7.16 -19.11 2.23
N ILE A 756 -8.26 -19.57 1.64
CA ILE A 756 -9.42 -18.73 1.32
C ILE A 756 -10.63 -19.27 2.06
N GLU A 757 -11.17 -18.46 2.96
CA GLU A 757 -12.25 -18.82 3.86
C GLU A 757 -13.64 -18.74 3.21
N ASP A 758 -14.61 -19.42 3.82
CA ASP A 758 -15.99 -19.50 3.33
C ASP A 758 -16.73 -18.16 3.29
N TYR A 759 -16.30 -17.20 4.12
CA TYR A 759 -16.84 -15.84 4.11
C TYR A 759 -16.23 -14.95 3.01
N CYS A 760 -15.49 -15.53 2.05
CA CYS A 760 -15.08 -14.84 0.84
C CYS A 760 -16.30 -14.22 0.12
N ILE A 761 -16.29 -12.89 -0.01
CA ILE A 761 -17.40 -12.16 -0.63
C ILE A 761 -17.40 -12.19 -2.16
N GLY A 762 -16.36 -12.73 -2.78
CA GLY A 762 -16.30 -12.86 -4.24
C GLY A 762 -15.83 -11.62 -5.01
N CYS A 763 -15.17 -10.66 -4.33
CA CYS A 763 -14.77 -9.39 -4.97
C CYS A 763 -13.77 -9.51 -6.13
N GLY A 764 -13.13 -10.67 -6.33
CA GLY A 764 -12.19 -10.90 -7.43
C GLY A 764 -10.80 -10.29 -7.25
N LEU A 765 -10.61 -9.34 -6.33
CA LEU A 765 -9.34 -8.61 -6.21
C LEU A 765 -8.11 -9.51 -5.99
N CYS A 766 -8.24 -10.62 -5.26
CA CYS A 766 -7.13 -11.56 -5.10
C CYS A 766 -6.79 -12.31 -6.40
N ALA A 767 -7.78 -12.55 -7.27
CA ALA A 767 -7.58 -13.11 -8.60
C ALA A 767 -6.86 -12.12 -9.52
N ASP A 768 -7.31 -10.86 -9.53
CA ASP A 768 -6.67 -9.79 -10.30
C ASP A 768 -5.24 -9.51 -9.82
N ASN A 769 -5.03 -9.55 -8.49
CA ASN A 769 -3.72 -9.35 -7.89
C ASN A 769 -2.79 -10.56 -8.03
N CYS A 770 -3.26 -11.73 -8.47
CA CYS A 770 -2.37 -12.85 -8.68
C CYS A 770 -1.63 -12.65 -10.01
N PRO A 771 -0.33 -12.28 -10.02
CA PRO A 771 0.39 -12.00 -11.27
C PRO A 771 0.51 -13.26 -12.16
N TYR A 772 0.27 -14.43 -11.58
CA TYR A 772 0.39 -15.72 -12.22
C TYR A 772 -0.97 -16.34 -12.60
N GLY A 773 -2.08 -15.64 -12.32
CA GLY A 773 -3.44 -16.14 -12.64
C GLY A 773 -3.82 -17.44 -11.93
N ASN A 774 -3.23 -17.73 -10.77
CA ASN A 774 -3.42 -19.00 -10.05
C ASN A 774 -4.59 -18.99 -9.06
N ILE A 775 -5.39 -17.92 -9.04
CA ILE A 775 -6.63 -17.81 -8.25
C ILE A 775 -7.80 -17.71 -9.20
N ASN A 776 -8.77 -18.59 -9.03
CA ASN A 776 -9.93 -18.71 -9.91
C ASN A 776 -11.21 -18.31 -9.17
N MET A 777 -12.15 -17.70 -9.87
CA MET A 777 -13.46 -17.34 -9.32
C MET A 777 -14.48 -18.40 -9.72
N HIS A 778 -15.10 -19.04 -8.73
CA HIS A 778 -16.14 -20.04 -8.95
C HIS A 778 -17.44 -19.65 -8.26
N GLY A 779 -18.57 -19.97 -8.89
CA GLY A 779 -19.88 -19.73 -8.33
C GLY A 779 -20.27 -20.83 -7.35
N PHE A 780 -20.54 -20.44 -6.10
CA PHE A 780 -21.07 -21.33 -5.06
C PHE A 780 -22.48 -20.89 -4.65
N PRO A 781 -23.33 -21.80 -4.16
CA PRO A 781 -24.61 -21.41 -3.57
C PRO A 781 -24.38 -20.48 -2.38
N LYS A 782 -24.97 -19.28 -2.40
CA LYS A 782 -24.91 -18.32 -1.29
C LYS A 782 -25.50 -18.97 -0.04
N GLN A 783 -24.75 -18.99 1.05
CA GLN A 783 -25.20 -19.50 2.34
C GLN A 783 -25.36 -18.34 3.33
N GLU A 784 -26.44 -18.35 4.09
CA GLU A 784 -26.71 -17.40 5.18
C GLU A 784 -26.93 -18.17 6.48
N VAL A 785 -26.52 -17.59 7.59
CA VAL A 785 -26.72 -18.17 8.92
C VAL A 785 -28.14 -17.85 9.38
N ASP A 786 -28.94 -18.87 9.67
CA ASP A 786 -30.29 -18.69 10.21
C ASP A 786 -30.28 -18.17 11.66
N GLU A 787 -31.45 -17.81 12.18
CA GLU A 787 -31.63 -17.33 13.56
C GLU A 787 -31.11 -18.32 14.63
N LYS A 788 -30.82 -19.57 14.25
CA LYS A 788 -30.31 -20.65 15.12
C LYS A 788 -28.84 -20.95 14.87
N GLY A 789 -28.13 -20.17 14.06
CA GLY A 789 -26.71 -20.37 13.78
C GLY A 789 -26.40 -21.38 12.68
N ARG A 790 -27.38 -21.86 11.90
CA ARG A 790 -27.16 -22.88 10.86
C ARG A 790 -27.04 -22.26 9.47
N LEU A 791 -26.09 -22.75 8.66
CA LEU A 791 -25.92 -22.35 7.27
C LEU A 791 -27.10 -22.83 6.41
N ARG A 792 -27.75 -21.91 5.71
CA ARG A 792 -28.89 -22.15 4.81
C ARG A 792 -28.64 -21.50 3.46
N THR A 793 -28.83 -22.27 2.39
CA THR A 793 -28.73 -21.75 1.01
C THR A 793 -29.83 -20.73 0.73
N VAL A 794 -29.45 -19.59 0.15
CA VAL A 794 -30.35 -18.51 -0.24
C VAL A 794 -30.97 -18.82 -1.60
N TYR A 795 -32.29 -18.72 -1.71
CA TYR A 795 -33.02 -18.94 -2.95
C TYR A 795 -33.75 -17.66 -3.37
N GLN A 796 -33.67 -17.31 -4.64
CA GLN A 796 -34.50 -16.30 -5.28
C GLN A 796 -35.73 -16.97 -5.91
N THR A 797 -36.91 -16.48 -5.56
CA THR A 797 -38.17 -16.93 -6.16
C THR A 797 -38.39 -16.20 -7.48
N ARG A 798 -38.48 -16.95 -8.59
CA ARG A 798 -38.82 -16.40 -9.90
C ARG A 798 -40.32 -16.08 -10.01
N ARG A 799 -40.69 -15.29 -11.02
CA ARG A 799 -42.09 -14.93 -11.32
C ARG A 799 -42.99 -16.15 -11.59
N ASP A 800 -42.40 -17.29 -11.97
CA ASP A 800 -43.08 -18.57 -12.20
C ASP A 800 -43.21 -19.44 -10.93
N GLY A 801 -42.77 -18.94 -9.76
CA GLY A 801 -42.79 -19.68 -8.49
C GLY A 801 -41.62 -20.64 -8.28
N SER A 802 -40.72 -20.81 -9.26
CA SER A 802 -39.53 -21.66 -9.11
C SER A 802 -38.46 -21.00 -8.23
N LYS A 803 -37.75 -21.82 -7.43
CA LYS A 803 -36.67 -21.37 -6.55
C LYS A 803 -35.33 -21.58 -7.24
N LYS A 804 -34.56 -20.52 -7.48
CA LYS A 804 -33.19 -20.59 -7.99
C LYS A 804 -32.22 -20.24 -6.87
N ALA A 805 -31.22 -21.07 -6.61
CA ALA A 805 -30.16 -20.74 -5.65
C ALA A 805 -29.46 -19.45 -6.11
N VAL A 806 -29.31 -18.49 -5.19
CA VAL A 806 -28.48 -17.31 -5.42
C VAL A 806 -27.04 -17.79 -5.44
N VAL A 807 -26.30 -17.46 -6.50
CA VAL A 807 -24.90 -17.87 -6.65
C VAL A 807 -24.03 -16.70 -6.20
N GLN A 808 -23.11 -16.96 -5.28
CA GLN A 808 -22.08 -16.04 -4.86
C GLN A 808 -20.74 -16.51 -5.45
N GLN A 809 -19.99 -15.59 -6.07
CA GLN A 809 -18.64 -15.90 -6.52
C GLN A 809 -17.74 -16.06 -5.30
N ARG A 810 -16.84 -17.04 -5.32
CA ARG A 810 -15.78 -17.18 -4.32
C ARG A 810 -14.47 -17.48 -5.04
N ALA A 811 -13.40 -16.90 -4.50
CA ALA A 811 -12.06 -17.20 -4.97
C ALA A 811 -11.63 -18.59 -4.48
N THR A 812 -10.98 -19.36 -5.34
CA THR A 812 -10.37 -20.64 -5.01
C THR A 812 -8.91 -20.63 -5.46
N THR A 813 -8.05 -21.27 -4.69
CA THR A 813 -6.63 -21.41 -4.99
C THR A 813 -6.11 -22.70 -4.39
N CYS A 814 -5.03 -23.23 -4.93
CA CYS A 814 -4.39 -24.41 -4.35
C CYS A 814 -3.88 -24.07 -2.94
N ASP A 815 -4.36 -24.82 -1.96
CA ASP A 815 -3.99 -24.74 -0.53
C ASP A 815 -3.13 -25.94 -0.11
N LEU A 816 -2.47 -26.57 -1.08
CA LEU A 816 -1.67 -27.79 -0.89
C LEU A 816 -2.42 -28.94 -0.19
N CYS A 817 -3.76 -28.98 -0.29
CA CYS A 817 -4.62 -29.96 0.36
C CYS A 817 -4.45 -29.97 1.89
N ARG A 818 -4.36 -28.77 2.51
CA ARG A 818 -4.18 -28.59 3.96
C ARG A 818 -5.12 -29.42 4.86
N SER A 819 -6.31 -29.75 4.36
CA SER A 819 -7.34 -30.47 5.11
C SER A 819 -7.13 -31.98 5.19
N ILE A 820 -6.17 -32.54 4.44
CA ILE A 820 -5.90 -33.98 4.38
C ILE A 820 -4.47 -34.21 4.82
N ASP A 821 -4.20 -35.27 5.58
CA ASP A 821 -2.83 -35.60 5.95
C ASP A 821 -2.01 -36.31 4.85
N GLY A 822 -0.79 -35.80 4.57
CA GLY A 822 0.13 -36.36 3.59
C GLY A 822 0.48 -35.46 2.40
N THR A 823 0.86 -36.09 1.28
CA THR A 823 1.20 -35.42 0.01
C THR A 823 -0.06 -34.87 -0.67
N PRO A 824 0.01 -33.71 -1.37
CA PRO A 824 -1.14 -33.15 -2.07
C PRO A 824 -1.79 -34.16 -3.02
N SER A 825 -3.12 -34.21 -3.07
CA SER A 825 -3.89 -35.21 -3.83
C SER A 825 -3.49 -35.29 -5.30
N CYS A 826 -3.11 -34.15 -5.90
CA CYS A 826 -2.65 -34.08 -7.30
C CYS A 826 -1.33 -34.82 -7.58
N VAL A 827 -0.44 -34.90 -6.58
CA VAL A 827 0.82 -35.66 -6.65
C VAL A 827 0.55 -37.12 -6.30
N TYR A 828 -0.16 -37.36 -5.20
CA TYR A 828 -0.49 -38.71 -4.73
C TYR A 828 -1.25 -39.54 -5.78
N ALA A 829 -2.20 -38.92 -6.49
CA ALA A 829 -3.02 -39.60 -7.48
C ALA A 829 -2.32 -39.83 -8.83
N CYS A 830 -1.06 -39.40 -9.02
CA CYS A 830 -0.36 -39.57 -10.28
C CYS A 830 0.12 -41.03 -10.45
N PRO A 831 -0.44 -41.84 -11.37
CA PRO A 831 -0.06 -43.25 -11.47
C PRO A 831 1.25 -43.50 -12.22
N HIS A 832 1.92 -42.43 -12.68
CA HIS A 832 3.11 -42.49 -13.54
C HIS A 832 4.31 -41.76 -12.91
N ASP A 833 4.21 -41.34 -11.64
CA ASP A 833 5.23 -40.54 -10.96
C ASP A 833 5.72 -39.38 -11.83
N ALA A 834 4.76 -38.66 -12.43
CA ALA A 834 5.01 -37.57 -13.36
C ALA A 834 4.73 -36.19 -12.74
N ALA A 835 4.03 -36.12 -11.61
CA ALA A 835 3.68 -34.88 -10.93
C ALA A 835 4.49 -34.71 -9.65
N PHE A 836 5.10 -33.55 -9.46
CA PHE A 836 5.97 -33.26 -8.32
C PHE A 836 5.72 -31.85 -7.76
N ARG A 837 6.06 -31.66 -6.48
CA ARG A 837 6.21 -30.33 -5.89
C ARG A 837 7.70 -30.03 -5.68
N MET A 838 8.15 -28.87 -6.13
CA MET A 838 9.53 -28.41 -5.98
C MET A 838 9.59 -26.89 -5.86
N THR A 839 10.69 -26.35 -5.36
CA THR A 839 10.95 -24.92 -5.31
C THR A 839 11.40 -24.40 -6.67
N GLY A 840 11.31 -23.09 -6.87
CA GLY A 840 11.89 -22.42 -8.04
C GLY A 840 13.37 -22.74 -8.24
N PRO A 841 14.24 -22.49 -7.24
CA PRO A 841 15.67 -22.79 -7.35
C PRO A 841 15.97 -24.23 -7.76
N GLU A 842 15.26 -25.23 -7.23
CA GLU A 842 15.42 -26.64 -7.62
C GLU A 842 15.09 -26.86 -9.10
N LEU A 843 13.99 -26.29 -9.60
CA LEU A 843 13.63 -26.37 -11.02
C LEU A 843 14.70 -25.72 -11.90
N TYR A 844 15.24 -24.57 -11.47
CA TYR A 844 16.31 -23.88 -12.18
C TYR A 844 17.58 -24.72 -12.24
N GLU A 845 18.01 -25.33 -11.14
CA GLU A 845 19.20 -26.19 -11.11
C GLU A 845 19.05 -27.41 -12.02
N ILE A 846 17.89 -28.07 -12.03
CA ILE A 846 17.62 -29.25 -12.87
C ILE A 846 17.64 -28.88 -14.37
N THR A 847 17.10 -27.72 -14.72
CA THR A 847 16.99 -27.28 -16.12
C THR A 847 18.30 -26.68 -16.64
N SER A 848 19.05 -25.96 -15.80
CA SER A 848 20.34 -25.34 -16.17
C SER A 848 21.53 -26.31 -16.20
N SER A 849 21.51 -27.36 -15.37
CA SER A 849 22.57 -28.38 -15.35
C SER A 849 22.60 -29.27 -16.60
N GLN A 850 21.44 -29.50 -17.22
CA GLN A 850 21.32 -30.28 -18.47
C GLN A 850 21.81 -29.50 -19.70
N THR A 851 21.76 -28.17 -19.67
CA THR A 851 22.26 -27.31 -20.75
C THR A 851 23.79 -27.26 -20.80
N ARG A 852 24.48 -27.50 -19.67
CA ARG A 852 25.96 -27.51 -19.58
C ARG A 852 26.62 -28.82 -20.05
N THR A 853 25.84 -29.86 -20.30
CA THR A 853 26.33 -31.19 -20.73
C THR A 853 26.09 -31.49 -22.21
N LYS A 854 25.57 -30.54 -22.99
CA LYS A 854 25.39 -30.64 -24.44
C LYS A 854 26.34 -29.74 -25.21
#